data_AF-A0A3D0WMN8-F1
#
_entry.id   AF-A0A3D0WMN8-F1
#
_cell.length_a   1.000
_cell.length_b   1.000
_cell.length_c   1.000
_cell.angle_alpha   90.00
_cell.angle_beta   90.00
_cell.angle_gamma   90.00
#
_symmetry.space_group_name_H-M   'P 1'
#
loop_
_entity.id
_entity.type
_entity.pdbx_description
1 polymer ?
#
loop_
_entity_poly.entity_id
_entity_poly.type
_entity_poly.pdbx_seq_one_letter_code
_entity_poly.pdbx_strand_id
1 'polypeptide(L)'
;ARRVKLAYQGDEDEIIKNMEAGNVSMTTENSLINGGTALFGIKSDLQFGKLRVSTVLSQQESESRTISSRGAVQTTPFEINADQYDENRHFFLSHYFRDNYDKALAKLPYVQSAVSITRLEVWVTNKRSSYDQARDILALADLGEHSSIHNPLWSSTGTETVPHNDANTMHRELISTYVAARDISQTAAVLPSTVIMGRDYEKIESARLLTPSEYTFQPQLGYVSLRTPLQADEVLAVAYEYIYNGKAYQVGEFSSNQNVGALFLKLLKPVSLSPQAYTWDLMMKNIYSLGYNAYNIQKDRFKLSITYQSDTTGVYLNYIPEGDIRDHLLLSVMNLDNLNSANDPHPDGIFDFLDGYTVMADNGRIIFPVVEPFGSHLRKMIADDAVAEKYVFQQLYDSTLTVARQFAEKNKFRISGEYRGSSGAELNLNATNITRGSVRVTANGVALIEGTDYTVDYISGTVTIINQAILDAGTPVTVTLENQSVFNMQRKTMMGVDLAYNFSKDFRVGATVMHYYEKPLTVKTVFGEESVKNTLWGLNTSFRKQSYALTRLLDILPFVDASAPSQLTANLEFAHMIPGHYRNKYTGGYSYLDDFETSTSRIDLRSPYGWSLASTPFNDTSTGLFPEAALTNNIDYGKNRAHMAWFYIDGLFTHRNSSLTPAHIKNDKEQLSNHLVREIYEREIFPDKEAVYGDPPTLPVMNISFYPDERGPYNLDTSIDPEGKLLNPEKRWGGIT
;
A
#
# COMPACT_ATOMS: atom_id res chain seq x y z
N ALA A 1 -24.02 -5.28 -22.60
CA ALA A 1 -23.37 -5.00 -23.90
C ALA A 1 -24.23 -5.56 -25.03
N ARG A 2 -24.46 -4.81 -26.12
CA ARG A 2 -25.16 -5.31 -27.31
C ARG A 2 -24.14 -6.03 -28.20
N ARG A 3 -24.15 -7.37 -28.21
CA ARG A 3 -23.43 -8.15 -29.23
C ARG A 3 -24.11 -7.91 -30.56
N VAL A 4 -23.40 -7.40 -31.55
CA VAL A 4 -23.91 -7.19 -32.91
C VAL A 4 -23.10 -8.09 -33.81
N LYS A 5 -23.75 -9.05 -34.47
CA LYS A 5 -23.14 -9.88 -35.49
C LYS A 5 -24.06 -9.91 -36.70
N LEU A 6 -23.59 -9.32 -37.79
CA LEU A 6 -24.19 -9.45 -39.11
C LEU A 6 -23.34 -10.45 -39.87
N ALA A 7 -23.94 -11.50 -40.41
CA ALA A 7 -23.22 -12.52 -41.16
C ALA A 7 -23.93 -12.78 -42.48
N TYR A 8 -23.15 -12.85 -43.56
CA TYR A 8 -23.56 -13.33 -44.86
C TYR A 8 -22.82 -14.64 -45.13
N GLN A 9 -23.56 -15.71 -45.43
CA GLN A 9 -23.02 -16.99 -45.84
C GLN A 9 -23.35 -17.17 -47.32
N GLY A 10 -22.32 -17.30 -48.16
CA GLY A 10 -22.51 -17.54 -49.58
C GLY A 10 -22.73 -19.02 -49.90
N ASP A 11 -23.34 -19.28 -51.05
CA ASP A 11 -23.61 -20.63 -51.55
C ASP A 11 -22.33 -21.39 -51.94
N GLU A 12 -22.46 -22.68 -52.27
CA GLU A 12 -21.33 -23.58 -52.56
C GLU A 12 -20.45 -23.10 -53.73
N ASP A 13 -21.02 -22.38 -54.69
CA ASP A 13 -20.33 -21.88 -55.89
C ASP A 13 -19.85 -20.42 -55.76
N GLU A 14 -20.20 -19.72 -54.68
CA GLU A 14 -19.82 -18.31 -54.51
C GLU A 14 -18.37 -18.14 -54.05
N ILE A 15 -17.70 -17.07 -54.51
CA ILE A 15 -16.34 -16.72 -54.06
C ILE A 15 -16.36 -16.30 -52.58
N ILE A 16 -17.37 -15.52 -52.17
CA ILE A 16 -17.53 -15.11 -50.77
C ILE A 16 -18.16 -16.28 -50.03
N LYS A 17 -17.42 -16.92 -49.12
CA LYS A 17 -17.95 -18.01 -48.29
C LYS A 17 -18.61 -17.47 -47.04
N ASN A 18 -17.97 -16.50 -46.38
CA ASN A 18 -18.51 -15.86 -45.20
C ASN A 18 -18.08 -14.40 -45.17
N MET A 19 -18.97 -13.51 -44.76
CA MET A 19 -18.65 -12.13 -44.44
C MET A 19 -19.37 -11.74 -43.15
N GLU A 20 -18.59 -11.39 -42.14
CA GLU A 20 -19.11 -11.03 -40.81
C GLU A 20 -18.77 -9.57 -40.49
N ALA A 21 -19.71 -8.86 -39.88
CA ALA A 21 -19.51 -7.50 -39.37
C ALA A 21 -20.02 -7.40 -37.91
N GLY A 22 -19.27 -6.68 -37.08
CA GLY A 22 -19.49 -6.56 -35.64
C GLY A 22 -18.57 -7.51 -34.87
N ASN A 23 -19.11 -8.32 -33.97
CA ASN A 23 -18.33 -9.26 -33.17
C ASN A 23 -17.79 -10.40 -34.04
N VAL A 24 -16.49 -10.38 -34.33
CA VAL A 24 -15.77 -11.36 -35.17
C VAL A 24 -14.62 -12.02 -34.40
N SER A 25 -14.16 -13.15 -34.90
CA SER A 25 -12.96 -13.84 -34.40
C SER A 25 -12.11 -14.33 -35.57
N MET A 26 -10.78 -14.25 -35.40
CA MET A 26 -9.83 -14.70 -36.41
C MET A 26 -9.02 -15.89 -35.88
N THR A 27 -9.29 -17.06 -36.43
CA THR A 27 -8.47 -18.26 -36.23
C THR A 27 -7.63 -18.44 -37.48
N THR A 28 -6.31 -18.40 -37.32
CA THR A 28 -5.37 -18.66 -38.42
C THR A 28 -5.09 -20.17 -38.49
N GLU A 29 -4.54 -20.64 -39.60
CA GLU A 29 -4.10 -22.05 -39.69
C GLU A 29 -2.72 -22.30 -39.07
N ASN A 30 -1.99 -21.23 -38.72
CA ASN A 30 -0.67 -21.30 -38.13
C ASN A 30 -0.79 -21.14 -36.61
N SER A 31 -0.53 -22.20 -35.85
CA SER A 31 -0.71 -22.17 -34.38
C SER A 31 0.19 -21.16 -33.67
N LEU A 32 1.30 -20.74 -34.31
CA LEU A 32 2.22 -19.72 -33.81
C LEU A 32 1.71 -18.27 -33.97
N ILE A 33 0.64 -18.04 -34.76
CA ILE A 33 0.08 -16.71 -35.01
C ILE A 33 -1.39 -16.71 -34.62
N ASN A 34 -1.74 -16.31 -33.40
CA ASN A 34 -3.14 -16.23 -32.99
C ASN A 34 -3.76 -14.88 -33.40
N GLY A 35 -4.85 -14.94 -34.18
CA GLY A 35 -5.61 -13.78 -34.62
C GLY A 35 -6.56 -13.20 -33.56
N GLY A 36 -6.61 -13.78 -32.37
CA GLY A 36 -7.40 -13.27 -31.26
C GLY A 36 -8.92 -13.52 -31.36
N THR A 37 -9.55 -13.56 -30.20
CA THR A 37 -11.00 -13.71 -30.03
C THR A 37 -11.59 -12.42 -29.48
N ALA A 38 -12.87 -12.15 -29.76
CA ALA A 38 -13.59 -10.94 -29.31
C ALA A 38 -13.14 -9.62 -29.97
N LEU A 39 -13.08 -9.62 -31.30
CA LEU A 39 -12.81 -8.44 -32.11
C LEU A 39 -14.12 -7.78 -32.54
N PHE A 40 -14.14 -6.45 -32.69
CA PHE A 40 -15.25 -5.73 -33.31
C PHE A 40 -14.81 -5.15 -34.65
N GLY A 41 -15.30 -5.69 -35.76
CA GLY A 41 -14.83 -5.31 -37.09
C GLY A 41 -15.50 -6.08 -38.22
N ILE A 42 -14.79 -6.18 -39.33
CA ILE A 42 -15.21 -6.91 -40.53
C ILE A 42 -14.27 -8.10 -40.73
N LYS A 43 -14.85 -9.28 -40.95
CA LYS A 43 -14.14 -10.49 -41.38
C LYS A 43 -14.71 -10.96 -42.71
N SER A 44 -13.85 -11.42 -43.61
CA SER A 44 -14.27 -12.03 -44.86
C SER A 44 -13.45 -13.28 -45.16
N ASP A 45 -14.15 -14.38 -45.43
CA ASP A 45 -13.61 -15.65 -45.90
C ASP A 45 -13.98 -15.82 -47.38
N LEU A 46 -12.96 -15.88 -48.24
CA LEU A 46 -13.08 -16.02 -49.69
C LEU A 46 -12.47 -17.34 -50.14
N GLN A 47 -13.06 -17.99 -51.14
CA GLN A 47 -12.55 -19.22 -51.73
C GLN A 47 -12.37 -19.05 -53.25
N PHE A 48 -11.12 -19.09 -53.71
CA PHE A 48 -10.75 -19.08 -55.12
C PHE A 48 -10.22 -20.46 -55.53
N GLY A 49 -11.14 -21.36 -55.90
CA GLY A 49 -10.80 -22.74 -56.25
C GLY A 49 -10.15 -23.47 -55.08
N LYS A 50 -8.82 -23.68 -55.13
CA LYS A 50 -8.05 -24.34 -54.05
C LYS A 50 -7.43 -23.37 -53.03
N LEU A 51 -7.51 -22.06 -53.28
CA LEU A 51 -7.01 -21.01 -52.39
C LEU A 51 -8.14 -20.50 -51.50
N ARG A 52 -7.97 -20.56 -50.18
CA ARG A 52 -8.80 -19.86 -49.22
C ARG A 52 -8.07 -18.60 -48.75
N VAL A 53 -8.79 -17.50 -48.68
CA VAL A 53 -8.30 -16.22 -48.19
C VAL A 53 -9.21 -15.76 -47.07
N SER A 54 -8.69 -15.67 -45.85
CA SER A 54 -9.41 -15.11 -44.70
C SER A 54 -8.80 -13.77 -44.35
N THR A 55 -9.63 -12.75 -44.19
CA THR A 55 -9.20 -11.38 -43.88
C THR A 55 -9.96 -10.85 -42.69
N VAL A 56 -9.29 -10.07 -41.86
CA VAL A 56 -9.91 -9.37 -40.73
C VAL A 56 -9.39 -7.93 -40.65
N LEU A 57 -10.31 -7.00 -40.45
CA LEU A 57 -10.04 -5.61 -40.10
C LEU A 57 -10.92 -5.27 -38.91
N SER A 58 -10.31 -5.08 -37.75
CA SER A 58 -11.06 -4.94 -36.51
C SER A 58 -10.40 -4.02 -35.50
N GLN A 59 -11.22 -3.58 -34.55
CA GLN A 59 -10.79 -2.98 -33.31
C GLN A 59 -10.99 -4.01 -32.20
N GLN A 60 -9.96 -4.26 -31.41
CA GLN A 60 -10.03 -5.15 -30.26
C GLN A 60 -10.61 -4.37 -29.09
N GLU A 61 -11.82 -4.75 -28.67
CA GLU A 61 -12.57 -4.11 -27.56
C GLU A 61 -12.41 -4.85 -26.23
N SER A 62 -11.83 -6.06 -26.25
CA SER A 62 -11.62 -6.88 -25.06
C SER A 62 -10.26 -7.56 -25.08
N GLU A 63 -9.64 -7.65 -23.91
CA GLU A 63 -8.47 -8.49 -23.68
C GLU A 63 -8.89 -9.82 -23.08
N SER A 64 -8.51 -10.92 -23.75
CA SER A 64 -8.55 -12.22 -23.12
C SER A 64 -7.37 -12.32 -22.15
N ARG A 65 -7.66 -12.42 -20.85
CA ARG A 65 -6.65 -12.71 -19.84
C ARG A 65 -6.68 -14.21 -19.55
N THR A 66 -5.52 -14.83 -19.66
CA THR A 66 -5.34 -16.24 -19.30
C THR A 66 -4.53 -16.30 -18.01
N ILE A 67 -5.12 -16.87 -16.97
CA ILE A 67 -4.48 -17.11 -15.68
C ILE A 67 -4.34 -18.61 -15.55
N SER A 68 -3.10 -19.10 -15.49
CA SER A 68 -2.82 -20.52 -15.28
C SER A 68 -2.31 -20.74 -13.87
N SER A 69 -2.94 -21.68 -13.17
CA SER A 69 -2.38 -22.33 -12.00
C SER A 69 -1.26 -23.25 -12.49
N ARG A 70 0.00 -22.86 -12.29
CA ARG A 70 1.15 -23.72 -12.60
C ARG A 70 1.27 -24.81 -11.53
N GLY A 71 0.49 -25.88 -11.69
CA GLY A 71 0.53 -27.05 -10.80
C GLY A 71 -0.47 -27.02 -9.65
N ALA A 72 -0.41 -28.05 -8.82
CA ALA A 72 -1.31 -28.38 -7.72
C ALA A 72 -1.58 -27.26 -6.70
N VAL A 73 -0.66 -26.32 -6.59
CA VAL A 73 -0.61 -25.34 -5.51
C VAL A 73 -0.09 -24.03 -6.07
N GLN A 74 -0.96 -23.04 -6.18
CA GLN A 74 -0.57 -21.68 -6.53
C GLN A 74 0.15 -21.06 -5.32
N THR A 75 1.45 -20.80 -5.46
CA THR A 75 2.19 -19.92 -4.56
C THR A 75 2.11 -18.49 -5.10
N THR A 76 2.05 -17.53 -4.18
CA THR A 76 2.10 -16.10 -4.50
C THR A 76 3.52 -15.62 -4.17
N PRO A 77 4.29 -15.14 -5.17
CA PRO A 77 5.59 -14.56 -4.90
C PRO A 77 5.43 -13.21 -4.19
N PHE A 78 6.40 -12.87 -3.35
CA PHE A 78 6.49 -11.56 -2.71
C PHE A 78 7.93 -11.05 -2.73
N GLU A 79 8.06 -9.73 -2.76
CA GLU A 79 9.33 -9.02 -2.71
C GLU A 79 9.12 -7.72 -1.91
N ILE A 80 9.92 -7.54 -0.87
CA ILE A 80 9.81 -6.45 0.10
C ILE A 80 11.21 -5.91 0.39
N ASN A 81 11.40 -4.60 0.33
CA ASN A 81 12.66 -3.96 0.71
C ASN A 81 12.73 -3.77 2.23
N ALA A 82 13.94 -3.65 2.78
CA ALA A 82 14.12 -3.47 4.22
C ALA A 82 13.44 -2.21 4.79
N ASP A 83 13.27 -1.16 3.97
CA ASP A 83 12.57 0.07 4.36
C ASP A 83 11.03 -0.04 4.34
N GLN A 84 10.49 -1.19 3.97
CA GLN A 84 9.04 -1.45 3.92
C GLN A 84 8.54 -2.24 5.14
N TYR A 85 9.13 -1.98 6.32
CA TYR A 85 8.59 -2.50 7.58
C TYR A 85 7.18 -1.95 7.83
N ASP A 86 6.38 -2.66 8.60
CA ASP A 86 4.99 -2.30 8.86
C ASP A 86 4.88 -1.24 9.97
N GLU A 87 4.99 0.02 9.54
CA GLU A 87 5.03 1.20 10.39
C GLU A 87 3.72 1.47 11.16
N ASN A 88 3.83 2.08 12.35
CA ASN A 88 2.72 2.57 13.18
C ASN A 88 1.69 1.50 13.61
N ARG A 89 2.10 0.23 13.68
CA ARG A 89 1.21 -0.88 14.07
C ARG A 89 1.69 -1.72 15.24
N HIS A 90 2.99 -1.95 15.32
CA HIS A 90 3.60 -2.90 16.23
C HIS A 90 4.43 -2.15 17.28
N PHE A 91 4.16 -2.38 18.56
CA PHE A 91 4.80 -1.65 19.65
C PHE A 91 5.14 -2.56 20.82
N PHE A 92 6.39 -2.50 21.30
CA PHE A 92 6.76 -3.04 22.60
C PHE A 92 6.02 -2.30 23.71
N LEU A 93 5.65 -3.01 24.79
CA LEU A 93 4.91 -2.43 25.91
C LEU A 93 5.80 -1.60 26.86
N SER A 94 7.13 -1.77 26.78
CA SER A 94 8.15 -1.10 27.59
C SER A 94 9.54 -1.37 27.00
N HIS A 95 10.53 -0.55 27.34
CA HIS A 95 11.92 -0.77 26.95
C HIS A 95 12.48 -2.10 27.49
N TYR A 96 12.01 -2.57 28.65
CA TYR A 96 12.39 -3.89 29.17
C TYR A 96 12.09 -5.01 28.16
N PHE A 97 10.94 -4.98 27.50
CA PHE A 97 10.55 -6.00 26.53
C PHE A 97 11.38 -5.93 25.26
N ARG A 98 11.63 -4.71 24.77
CA ARG A 98 12.52 -4.46 23.64
C ARG A 98 13.93 -4.99 23.90
N ASP A 99 14.53 -4.61 25.01
CA ASP A 99 15.94 -4.89 25.30
C ASP A 99 16.20 -6.38 25.62
N ASN A 100 15.15 -7.14 25.96
CA ASN A 100 15.21 -8.57 26.18
C ASN A 100 14.68 -9.40 24.99
N TYR A 101 14.17 -8.77 23.93
CA TYR A 101 13.55 -9.46 22.80
C TYR A 101 14.50 -10.44 22.11
N ASP A 102 15.68 -9.97 21.69
CA ASP A 102 16.71 -10.80 21.02
C ASP A 102 17.12 -12.00 21.89
N LYS A 103 17.29 -11.78 23.20
CA LYS A 103 17.67 -12.83 24.16
C LYS A 103 16.55 -13.84 24.35
N ALA A 104 15.30 -13.40 24.40
CA ALA A 104 14.14 -14.26 24.55
C ALA A 104 13.98 -15.21 23.36
N LEU A 105 14.43 -14.82 22.16
CA LEU A 105 14.28 -15.57 20.91
C LEU A 105 15.57 -16.22 20.40
N ALA A 106 16.67 -16.14 21.16
CA ALA A 106 17.96 -16.69 20.75
C ALA A 106 17.99 -18.23 20.61
N LYS A 107 16.99 -18.93 21.16
CA LYS A 107 16.93 -20.41 21.17
C LYS A 107 15.56 -20.95 20.72
N LEU A 108 14.99 -20.33 19.69
CA LEU A 108 13.75 -20.82 19.08
C LEU A 108 13.84 -22.34 18.78
N PRO A 109 12.76 -23.12 19.01
CA PRO A 109 11.40 -22.68 19.38
C PRO A 109 11.20 -22.42 20.87
N TYR A 110 12.22 -22.61 21.72
CA TYR A 110 12.12 -22.34 23.16
C TYR A 110 12.30 -20.85 23.46
N VAL A 111 11.23 -20.22 23.97
CA VAL A 111 11.23 -18.80 24.33
C VAL A 111 11.83 -18.62 25.73
N GLN A 112 12.94 -17.89 25.82
CA GLN A 112 13.65 -17.61 27.07
C GLN A 112 13.04 -16.40 27.81
N SER A 113 11.75 -16.44 28.08
CA SER A 113 11.04 -15.41 28.85
C SER A 113 10.20 -16.04 29.96
N ALA A 114 10.30 -15.47 31.17
CA ALA A 114 9.47 -15.84 32.31
C ALA A 114 8.22 -14.96 32.45
N VAL A 115 8.00 -14.04 31.50
CA VAL A 115 6.85 -13.14 31.48
C VAL A 115 5.64 -13.83 30.86
N SER A 116 4.47 -13.61 31.45
CA SER A 116 3.17 -13.94 30.85
C SER A 116 2.18 -12.82 31.10
N ILE A 117 1.85 -12.05 30.05
CA ILE A 117 0.85 -10.98 30.13
C ILE A 117 -0.54 -11.60 30.21
N THR A 118 -1.27 -11.25 31.27
CA THR A 118 -2.60 -11.78 31.58
C THR A 118 -3.71 -10.83 31.15
N ARG A 119 -3.45 -9.52 31.12
CA ARG A 119 -4.43 -8.51 30.74
C ARG A 119 -3.74 -7.31 30.09
N LEU A 120 -4.37 -6.76 29.05
CA LEU A 120 -3.95 -5.56 28.33
C LEU A 120 -5.17 -4.71 27.99
N GLU A 121 -5.13 -3.41 28.29
CA GLU A 121 -6.05 -2.39 27.79
C GLU A 121 -5.26 -1.44 26.88
N VAL A 122 -5.79 -1.18 25.68
CA VAL A 122 -5.15 -0.34 24.66
C VAL A 122 -6.03 0.85 24.36
N TRP A 123 -5.49 2.06 24.52
CA TRP A 123 -6.20 3.32 24.39
C TRP A 123 -5.63 4.13 23.23
N VAL A 124 -6.51 4.70 22.41
CA VAL A 124 -6.15 5.53 21.26
C VAL A 124 -6.93 6.84 21.22
N THR A 125 -6.39 7.84 20.51
CA THR A 125 -7.12 9.08 20.22
C THR A 125 -8.47 8.80 19.55
N ASN A 126 -9.53 9.47 20.00
CA ASN A 126 -10.87 9.26 19.47
C ASN A 126 -11.20 10.22 18.33
N LYS A 127 -11.08 9.75 17.08
CA LYS A 127 -11.43 10.54 15.90
C LYS A 127 -12.85 10.34 15.37
N ARG A 128 -13.54 9.30 15.84
CA ARG A 128 -14.83 8.86 15.26
C ARG A 128 -16.05 9.40 16.01
N SER A 129 -15.84 10.34 16.94
CA SER A 129 -16.89 10.88 17.82
C SER A 129 -17.73 9.79 18.49
N SER A 130 -17.14 8.62 18.75
CA SER A 130 -17.77 7.49 19.43
C SER A 130 -17.31 7.48 20.87
N TYR A 131 -18.20 7.82 21.79
CA TYR A 131 -17.86 8.04 23.20
C TYR A 131 -18.20 6.84 24.11
N ASP A 132 -18.47 5.67 23.51
CA ASP A 132 -18.77 4.46 24.27
C ASP A 132 -17.52 4.03 25.06
N GLN A 133 -17.63 4.01 26.39
CA GLN A 133 -16.53 3.75 27.33
C GLN A 133 -15.33 4.71 27.20
N ALA A 134 -15.54 5.91 26.65
CA ALA A 134 -14.49 6.91 26.54
C ALA A 134 -14.03 7.39 27.93
N ARG A 135 -12.72 7.60 28.08
CA ARG A 135 -12.10 8.10 29.32
C ARG A 135 -11.04 9.12 28.98
N ASP A 136 -10.89 10.10 29.86
CA ASP A 136 -9.71 10.95 29.84
C ASP A 136 -8.49 10.12 30.24
N ILE A 137 -7.38 10.30 29.53
CA ILE A 137 -6.13 9.60 29.82
C ILE A 137 -4.97 10.58 29.84
N LEU A 138 -4.05 10.34 30.76
CA LEU A 138 -2.73 10.94 30.80
C LEU A 138 -1.72 9.82 30.53
N ALA A 139 -1.18 9.81 29.32
CA ALA A 139 -0.22 8.82 28.86
C ALA A 139 1.20 9.33 29.09
N LEU A 140 2.01 8.60 29.85
CA LEU A 140 3.34 9.02 30.27
C LEU A 140 4.43 8.10 29.72
N ALA A 141 5.52 8.70 29.25
CA ALA A 141 6.62 7.98 28.61
C ALA A 141 7.42 7.11 29.58
N ASP A 142 7.73 7.61 30.78
CA ASP A 142 8.55 6.87 31.77
C ASP A 142 7.72 5.98 32.71
N LEU A 143 6.39 5.89 32.54
CA LEU A 143 5.57 5.10 33.46
C LEU A 143 6.00 3.62 33.44
N GLY A 144 6.34 3.11 34.62
CA GLY A 144 6.74 1.74 34.83
C GLY A 144 8.13 1.35 34.28
N GLU A 145 8.95 2.31 33.84
CA GLU A 145 10.33 2.02 33.44
C GLU A 145 11.29 2.04 34.63
N HIS A 146 12.15 1.02 34.73
CA HIS A 146 13.19 0.96 35.76
C HIS A 146 14.55 1.47 35.26
N SER A 147 15.06 0.85 34.19
CA SER A 147 16.44 1.09 33.72
C SER A 147 16.54 2.18 32.67
N SER A 148 15.45 2.42 31.94
CA SER A 148 15.39 3.37 30.84
C SER A 148 14.40 4.48 31.25
N ILE A 149 14.90 5.51 31.94
CA ILE A 149 14.11 6.67 32.38
C ILE A 149 14.63 7.91 31.66
N HIS A 150 13.77 8.60 30.91
CA HIS A 150 14.11 9.79 30.16
C HIS A 150 14.20 11.04 31.03
N ASN A 151 13.17 11.28 31.84
CA ASN A 151 13.08 12.52 32.60
C ASN A 151 13.82 12.38 33.94
N PRO A 152 14.83 13.21 34.21
CA PRO A 152 15.65 13.10 35.43
C PRO A 152 14.88 13.44 36.71
N LEU A 153 13.64 13.94 36.62
CA LEU A 153 12.75 14.10 37.76
C LEU A 153 12.43 12.74 38.42
N TRP A 154 12.39 11.67 37.63
CA TRP A 154 12.05 10.33 38.10
C TRP A 154 13.32 9.52 38.35
N SER A 155 13.31 8.73 39.41
CA SER A 155 14.42 7.83 39.75
C SER A 155 13.93 6.39 39.90
N SER A 156 14.74 5.43 39.47
CA SER A 156 14.47 4.01 39.63
C SER A 156 14.32 3.62 41.11
N THR A 157 13.41 2.70 41.42
CA THR A 157 13.17 2.22 42.78
C THR A 157 13.27 0.71 42.87
N GLY A 158 13.90 0.21 43.94
CA GLY A 158 14.07 -1.23 44.17
C GLY A 158 15.10 -1.90 43.23
N THR A 159 15.27 -3.21 43.41
CA THR A 159 16.21 -4.04 42.65
C THR A 159 15.57 -4.78 41.47
N GLU A 160 14.24 -4.87 41.44
CA GLU A 160 13.49 -5.52 40.38
C GLU A 160 13.48 -4.63 39.12
N THR A 161 14.14 -5.06 38.06
CA THR A 161 14.27 -4.27 36.81
C THR A 161 13.09 -4.45 35.85
N VAL A 162 12.13 -5.30 36.21
CA VAL A 162 10.93 -5.58 35.39
C VAL A 162 9.94 -4.41 35.46
N PRO A 163 9.15 -4.14 34.41
CA PRO A 163 8.33 -2.93 34.37
C PRO A 163 7.13 -3.04 35.31
N HIS A 164 6.95 -2.09 36.21
CA HIS A 164 5.81 -2.05 37.13
C HIS A 164 5.59 -0.63 37.64
N ASN A 165 4.40 -0.29 38.12
CA ASN A 165 4.07 1.07 38.57
C ASN A 165 5.09 1.64 39.57
N ASP A 166 5.63 0.81 40.48
CA ASP A 166 6.63 1.21 41.46
C ASP A 166 8.10 0.96 41.01
N ALA A 167 8.34 0.76 39.71
CA ALA A 167 9.67 0.60 39.14
C ALA A 167 10.50 1.89 39.21
N ASN A 168 9.82 3.03 39.27
CA ASN A 168 10.39 4.35 39.51
C ASN A 168 9.47 5.20 40.38
N THR A 169 9.90 6.42 40.70
CA THR A 169 9.14 7.33 41.56
C THR A 169 7.89 7.94 40.92
N MET A 170 7.74 7.90 39.58
CA MET A 170 6.72 8.63 38.83
C MET A 170 5.30 8.31 39.31
N HIS A 171 4.90 7.03 39.29
CA HIS A 171 3.52 6.65 39.60
C HIS A 171 3.12 7.11 41.01
N ARG A 172 3.99 6.87 41.99
CA ARG A 172 3.77 7.28 43.39
C ARG A 172 3.62 8.80 43.52
N GLU A 173 4.42 9.58 42.81
CA GLU A 173 4.32 11.04 42.81
C GLU A 173 3.06 11.53 42.10
N LEU A 174 2.65 10.89 41.01
CA LEU A 174 1.41 11.19 40.30
C LEU A 174 0.17 10.99 41.17
N ILE A 175 0.13 9.94 41.99
CA ILE A 175 -1.02 9.67 42.86
C ILE A 175 -0.98 10.41 44.21
N SER A 176 0.11 11.12 44.52
CA SER A 176 0.28 11.86 45.79
C SER A 176 0.48 13.35 45.57
N THR A 177 1.63 13.75 45.03
CA THR A 177 2.03 15.15 44.83
C THR A 177 1.29 15.79 43.67
N TYR A 178 1.15 15.07 42.55
CA TYR A 178 0.53 15.58 41.32
C TYR A 178 -0.88 15.03 41.10
N VAL A 179 -1.58 14.64 42.17
CA VAL A 179 -2.93 14.03 42.08
C VAL A 179 -3.95 14.92 41.37
N ALA A 180 -3.76 16.25 41.41
CA ALA A 180 -4.59 17.20 40.68
C ALA A 180 -4.50 17.06 39.16
N ALA A 181 -3.46 16.40 38.61
CA ALA A 181 -3.34 16.08 37.19
C ALA A 181 -4.37 15.04 36.71
N ARG A 182 -5.13 14.41 37.63
CA ARG A 182 -6.34 13.64 37.34
C ARG A 182 -7.42 14.47 36.65
N ASP A 183 -7.48 15.76 36.95
CA ASP A 183 -8.27 16.70 36.16
C ASP A 183 -7.42 17.09 34.95
N ILE A 184 -7.79 16.56 33.79
CA ILE A 184 -7.05 16.71 32.54
C ILE A 184 -6.91 18.18 32.08
N SER A 185 -7.80 19.05 32.57
CA SER A 185 -7.72 20.50 32.32
C SER A 185 -6.59 21.16 33.11
N GLN A 186 -6.22 20.60 34.27
CA GLN A 186 -5.21 21.13 35.19
C GLN A 186 -3.82 20.52 34.98
N THR A 187 -3.69 19.42 34.24
CA THR A 187 -2.43 18.67 34.07
C THR A 187 -1.23 19.56 33.77
N ALA A 188 -1.35 20.48 32.80
CA ALA A 188 -0.25 21.36 32.40
C ALA A 188 0.18 22.37 33.48
N ALA A 189 -0.73 22.75 34.38
CA ALA A 189 -0.44 23.66 35.49
C ALA A 189 0.12 22.93 36.73
N VAL A 190 -0.23 21.65 36.89
CA VAL A 190 0.15 20.83 38.05
C VAL A 190 1.51 20.16 37.85
N LEU A 191 1.81 19.68 36.64
CA LEU A 191 3.09 19.06 36.34
C LEU A 191 4.20 20.12 36.28
N PRO A 192 5.42 19.81 36.77
CA PRO A 192 6.55 20.73 36.66
C PRO A 192 6.87 21.04 35.20
N SER A 193 7.39 22.24 34.94
CA SER A 193 7.79 22.67 33.58
C SER A 193 8.87 21.79 32.92
N THR A 194 9.57 20.96 33.70
CA THR A 194 10.54 19.97 33.21
C THR A 194 9.87 18.75 32.58
N VAL A 195 8.57 18.55 32.77
CA VAL A 195 7.77 17.46 32.19
C VAL A 195 6.99 18.07 31.01
N ILE A 196 7.45 17.80 29.79
CA ILE A 196 7.00 18.51 28.58
C ILE A 196 5.94 17.69 27.83
N MET A 197 4.82 18.32 27.49
CA MET A 197 3.77 17.71 26.65
C MET A 197 4.30 17.42 25.24
N GLY A 198 3.91 16.27 24.67
CA GLY A 198 4.38 15.81 23.37
C GLY A 198 5.74 15.09 23.38
N ARG A 199 6.46 15.15 24.52
CA ARG A 199 7.74 14.45 24.72
C ARG A 199 7.67 13.48 25.90
N ASP A 200 7.34 14.00 27.09
CA ASP A 200 7.30 13.25 28.34
C ASP A 200 5.90 12.66 28.60
N TYR A 201 4.85 13.34 28.14
CA TYR A 201 3.47 12.89 28.28
C TYR A 201 2.56 13.40 27.15
N GLU A 202 1.43 12.71 26.99
CA GLU A 202 0.30 13.15 26.18
C GLU A 202 -0.96 13.14 27.02
N LYS A 203 -1.80 14.17 26.86
CA LYS A 203 -3.14 14.19 27.46
C LYS A 203 -4.18 14.01 26.36
N ILE A 204 -5.13 13.12 26.56
CA ILE A 204 -6.21 12.88 25.61
C ILE A 204 -7.53 12.92 26.36
N GLU A 205 -8.40 13.83 25.95
CA GLU A 205 -9.77 13.89 26.40
C GLU A 205 -10.60 12.86 25.62
N SER A 206 -11.44 12.11 26.31
CA SER A 206 -12.34 11.11 25.69
C SER A 206 -11.63 10.09 24.78
N ALA A 207 -10.48 9.55 25.22
CA ALA A 207 -9.78 8.48 24.52
C ALA A 207 -10.64 7.22 24.41
N ARG A 208 -10.43 6.47 23.33
CA ARG A 208 -11.18 5.26 23.02
C ARG A 208 -10.42 4.02 23.45
N LEU A 209 -11.08 3.13 24.19
CA LEU A 209 -10.60 1.78 24.45
C LEU A 209 -10.77 0.91 23.20
N LEU A 210 -9.69 0.29 22.74
CA LEU A 210 -9.75 -0.69 21.66
C LEU A 210 -10.32 -2.01 22.18
N THR A 211 -11.16 -2.63 21.35
CA THR A 211 -11.71 -3.96 21.64
C THR A 211 -10.68 -5.05 21.33
N PRO A 212 -10.78 -6.24 21.95
CA PRO A 212 -9.85 -7.35 21.67
C PRO A 212 -9.83 -7.84 20.21
N SER A 213 -10.80 -7.48 19.38
CA SER A 213 -10.78 -7.78 17.94
C SER A 213 -9.94 -6.79 17.13
N GLU A 214 -9.60 -5.63 17.70
CA GLU A 214 -8.87 -4.55 17.02
C GLU A 214 -7.35 -4.62 17.23
N TYR A 215 -6.87 -5.49 18.10
CA TYR A 215 -5.45 -5.73 18.31
C TYR A 215 -5.17 -7.18 18.72
N THR A 216 -3.91 -7.58 18.63
CA THR A 216 -3.36 -8.78 19.26
C THR A 216 -2.14 -8.41 20.08
N PHE A 217 -1.72 -9.26 21.00
CA PHE A 217 -0.48 -9.05 21.76
C PHE A 217 0.22 -10.39 21.97
N GLN A 218 1.54 -10.34 22.21
CA GLN A 218 2.37 -11.51 22.46
C GLN A 218 2.67 -11.62 23.96
N PRO A 219 2.04 -12.57 24.69
CA PRO A 219 2.11 -12.62 26.15
C PRO A 219 3.52 -12.81 26.72
N GLN A 220 4.42 -13.49 25.99
CA GLN A 220 5.76 -13.80 26.47
C GLN A 220 6.82 -12.73 26.11
N LEU A 221 6.61 -12.00 25.03
CA LEU A 221 7.58 -11.03 24.48
C LEU A 221 7.18 -9.58 24.75
N GLY A 222 5.93 -9.32 25.13
CA GLY A 222 5.47 -8.00 25.55
C GLY A 222 5.45 -6.94 24.45
N TYR A 223 4.76 -7.25 23.35
CA TYR A 223 4.38 -6.28 22.33
C TYR A 223 2.91 -6.41 21.92
N VAL A 224 2.34 -5.33 21.41
CA VAL A 224 0.99 -5.21 20.85
C VAL A 224 1.07 -4.99 19.34
N SER A 225 0.12 -5.56 18.60
CA SER A 225 -0.02 -5.45 17.16
C SER A 225 -1.44 -5.02 16.81
N LEU A 226 -1.60 -3.84 16.24
CA LEU A 226 -2.91 -3.29 15.90
C LEU A 226 -3.44 -3.87 14.58
N ARG A 227 -4.76 -4.07 14.44
CA ARG A 227 -5.36 -4.53 13.18
C ARG A 227 -5.41 -3.45 12.10
N THR A 228 -5.37 -2.18 12.49
CA THR A 228 -5.26 -1.02 11.61
C THR A 228 -4.05 -0.19 12.03
N PRO A 229 -3.22 0.32 11.10
CA PRO A 229 -2.08 1.15 11.49
C PRO A 229 -2.60 2.50 11.98
N LEU A 230 -1.93 3.09 12.96
CA LEU A 230 -2.31 4.39 13.51
C LEU A 230 -1.96 5.51 12.52
N GLN A 231 -2.79 6.55 12.51
CA GLN A 231 -2.44 7.78 11.81
C GLN A 231 -1.30 8.51 12.54
N ALA A 232 -0.60 9.38 11.81
CA ALA A 232 0.58 10.08 12.32
C ALA A 232 0.28 10.86 13.61
N ASP A 233 -0.89 11.49 13.69
CA ASP A 233 -1.37 12.32 14.80
C ASP A 233 -2.17 11.55 15.88
N GLU A 234 -2.28 10.22 15.79
CA GLU A 234 -2.92 9.41 16.83
C GLU A 234 -1.92 9.01 17.92
N VAL A 235 -2.37 9.06 19.17
CA VAL A 235 -1.61 8.63 20.35
C VAL A 235 -1.99 7.19 20.69
N LEU A 236 -1.01 6.40 21.15
CA LEU A 236 -1.21 5.04 21.66
C LEU A 236 -0.74 4.95 23.10
N ALA A 237 -1.62 4.51 23.99
CA ALA A 237 -1.32 4.27 25.38
C ALA A 237 -1.86 2.91 25.86
N VAL A 238 -1.22 2.33 26.87
CA VAL A 238 -1.59 1.00 27.39
C VAL A 238 -1.58 0.95 28.91
N ALA A 239 -2.39 0.04 29.45
CA ALA A 239 -2.24 -0.52 30.79
C ALA A 239 -2.19 -2.05 30.69
N TYR A 240 -1.30 -2.69 31.43
CA TYR A 240 -1.15 -4.15 31.38
C TYR A 240 -0.75 -4.77 32.72
N GLU A 241 -1.11 -6.03 32.85
CA GLU A 241 -0.82 -6.90 33.99
C GLU A 241 -0.14 -8.16 33.47
N TYR A 242 0.89 -8.60 34.17
CA TYR A 242 1.63 -9.79 33.82
C TYR A 242 2.17 -10.52 35.04
N ILE A 243 2.46 -11.79 34.85
CA ILE A 243 3.12 -12.63 35.85
C ILE A 243 4.59 -12.77 35.44
N TYR A 244 5.49 -12.57 36.40
CA TYR A 244 6.92 -12.84 36.28
C TYR A 244 7.40 -13.60 37.52
N ASN A 245 7.97 -14.78 37.30
CA ASN A 245 8.43 -15.68 38.37
C ASN A 245 7.37 -15.93 39.48
N GLY A 246 6.09 -16.05 39.08
CA GLY A 246 4.97 -16.30 40.00
C GLY A 246 4.41 -15.06 40.73
N LYS A 247 4.98 -13.87 40.52
CA LYS A 247 4.49 -12.61 41.07
C LYS A 247 3.78 -11.78 40.00
N ALA A 248 2.64 -11.20 40.35
CA ALA A 248 1.89 -10.30 39.47
C ALA A 248 2.49 -8.88 39.53
N TYR A 249 2.59 -8.25 38.37
CA TYR A 249 3.05 -6.89 38.18
C TYR A 249 2.05 -6.15 37.28
N GLN A 250 1.92 -4.83 37.50
CA GLN A 250 1.01 -3.97 36.76
C GLN A 250 1.74 -2.69 36.34
N VAL A 251 1.47 -2.25 35.11
CA VAL A 251 1.90 -0.94 34.57
C VAL A 251 0.67 -0.20 34.06
N GLY A 252 0.53 1.06 34.46
CA GLY A 252 -0.64 1.87 34.20
C GLY A 252 -1.83 1.49 35.08
N GLU A 253 -2.98 2.04 34.75
CA GLU A 253 -4.22 1.87 35.49
C GLU A 253 -5.34 1.38 34.59
N PHE A 254 -6.00 0.29 35.01
CA PHE A 254 -7.17 -0.21 34.30
C PHE A 254 -8.40 0.62 34.59
N SER A 255 -9.24 0.78 33.55
CA SER A 255 -10.54 1.47 33.66
C SER A 255 -11.46 0.90 34.73
N SER A 256 -11.36 -0.40 35.04
CA SER A 256 -12.13 -1.08 36.09
C SER A 256 -11.70 -0.70 37.51
N ASN A 257 -10.44 -0.30 37.70
CA ASN A 257 -9.84 -0.07 39.02
C ASN A 257 -9.87 1.41 39.41
N GLN A 258 -9.98 2.31 38.42
CA GLN A 258 -10.01 3.76 38.62
C GLN A 258 -11.25 4.38 37.98
N ASN A 259 -12.16 4.90 38.83
CA ASN A 259 -13.45 5.45 38.40
C ASN A 259 -13.52 6.98 38.42
N VAL A 260 -12.46 7.66 38.89
CA VAL A 260 -12.44 9.11 39.09
C VAL A 260 -11.30 9.74 38.31
N GLY A 261 -11.62 10.72 37.48
CA GLY A 261 -10.65 11.49 36.69
C GLY A 261 -9.97 10.68 35.57
N ALA A 262 -8.90 11.27 35.05
CA ALA A 262 -8.08 10.72 33.98
C ALA A 262 -7.28 9.49 34.45
N LEU A 263 -7.15 8.48 33.59
CA LEU A 263 -6.32 7.28 33.84
C LEU A 263 -4.85 7.59 33.58
N PHE A 264 -3.95 7.08 34.42
CA PHE A 264 -2.51 7.16 34.18
C PHE A 264 -2.04 5.91 33.43
N LEU A 265 -1.55 6.09 32.22
CA LEU A 265 -1.23 5.02 31.29
C LEU A 265 0.20 5.14 30.76
N LYS A 266 0.74 4.02 30.27
CA LYS A 266 2.04 4.00 29.60
C LYS A 266 1.88 4.48 28.16
N LEU A 267 2.63 5.51 27.78
CA LEU A 267 2.69 6.02 26.41
C LEU A 267 3.58 5.10 25.54
N LEU A 268 3.05 4.66 24.40
CA LEU A 268 3.80 3.92 23.38
C LEU A 268 4.06 4.73 22.12
N LYS A 269 3.12 5.60 21.72
CA LYS A 269 3.26 6.52 20.57
C LYS A 269 2.67 7.89 20.92
N PRO A 270 3.45 8.99 20.86
CA PRO A 270 2.95 10.36 20.99
C PRO A 270 2.37 10.87 19.67
N VAL A 271 1.80 12.08 19.67
CA VAL A 271 1.30 12.74 18.44
C VAL A 271 2.45 12.98 17.45
N SER A 272 3.62 13.37 17.95
CA SER A 272 4.82 13.58 17.13
C SER A 272 5.86 12.49 17.39
N LEU A 273 5.67 11.33 16.75
CA LEU A 273 6.64 10.24 16.81
C LEU A 273 7.84 10.57 15.90
N SER A 274 8.94 10.96 16.51
CA SER A 274 10.21 11.29 15.84
C SER A 274 11.37 10.57 16.54
N PRO A 275 12.55 10.41 15.91
CA PRO A 275 13.71 9.79 16.56
C PRO A 275 14.16 10.46 17.87
N GLN A 276 13.79 11.72 18.09
CA GLN A 276 14.04 12.44 19.33
C GLN A 276 13.05 12.07 20.44
N ALA A 277 11.90 11.48 20.10
CA ALA A 277 10.92 11.01 21.05
C ALA A 277 11.44 9.77 21.76
N TYR A 278 11.35 9.76 23.08
CA TYR A 278 11.86 8.67 23.89
C TYR A 278 11.20 7.30 23.59
N THR A 279 9.94 7.34 23.19
CA THR A 279 9.14 6.17 22.81
C THR A 279 9.39 5.69 21.38
N TRP A 280 10.26 6.35 20.59
CA TRP A 280 10.61 5.97 19.21
C TRP A 280 11.05 4.51 19.09
N ASP A 281 11.82 4.06 20.06
CA ASP A 281 12.38 2.72 20.13
C ASP A 281 11.35 1.64 20.49
N LEU A 282 10.20 2.04 21.03
CA LEU A 282 9.11 1.10 21.33
C LEU A 282 8.36 0.68 20.07
N MET A 283 8.40 1.47 18.99
CA MET A 283 7.86 1.06 17.70
C MET A 283 8.76 -0.02 17.09
N MET A 284 8.17 -1.19 16.84
CA MET A 284 8.85 -2.32 16.21
C MET A 284 9.06 -2.06 14.73
N LYS A 285 10.31 -2.18 14.27
CA LYS A 285 10.72 -1.97 12.86
C LYS A 285 11.28 -3.25 12.24
N ASN A 286 10.87 -4.39 12.78
CA ASN A 286 11.35 -5.73 12.46
C ASN A 286 10.21 -6.66 11.99
N ILE A 287 9.03 -6.10 11.71
CA ILE A 287 7.87 -6.83 11.21
C ILE A 287 7.51 -6.32 9.80
N TYR A 288 7.34 -7.24 8.86
CA TYR A 288 7.12 -6.95 7.44
C TYR A 288 5.81 -7.58 6.97
N SER A 289 4.95 -6.81 6.30
CA SER A 289 3.69 -7.32 5.76
C SER A 289 3.89 -7.92 4.37
N LEU A 290 3.36 -9.11 4.14
CA LEU A 290 3.30 -9.75 2.82
C LEU A 290 2.18 -9.19 1.92
N GLY A 291 1.48 -8.14 2.38
CA GLY A 291 0.42 -7.44 1.65
C GLY A 291 -1.00 -7.89 2.02
N TYR A 292 -1.99 -7.18 1.48
CA TYR A 292 -3.40 -7.33 1.85
C TYR A 292 -4.04 -8.67 1.49
N ASN A 293 -3.42 -9.49 0.63
CA ASN A 293 -3.95 -10.78 0.20
C ASN A 293 -3.30 -11.97 0.93
N ALA A 294 -2.43 -11.69 1.90
CA ALA A 294 -1.69 -12.69 2.64
C ALA A 294 -2.41 -12.99 3.96
N TYR A 295 -3.38 -13.91 3.92
CA TYR A 295 -4.09 -14.38 5.11
C TYR A 295 -3.98 -15.90 5.21
N ASN A 296 -3.99 -16.40 6.45
CA ASN A 296 -3.95 -17.83 6.77
C ASN A 296 -2.86 -18.58 5.99
N ILE A 297 -1.63 -18.08 6.08
CA ILE A 297 -0.48 -18.62 5.36
C ILE A 297 -0.15 -20.01 5.88
N GLN A 298 0.08 -20.94 4.96
CA GLN A 298 0.48 -22.30 5.31
C GLN A 298 2.00 -22.43 5.38
N LYS A 299 2.49 -23.23 6.35
CA LYS A 299 3.91 -23.63 6.44
C LYS A 299 4.38 -24.36 5.17
N ASP A 300 3.50 -25.18 4.60
CA ASP A 300 3.82 -25.90 3.36
C ASP A 300 4.11 -24.93 2.22
N ARG A 301 5.24 -25.15 1.52
CA ARG A 301 5.73 -24.31 0.41
C ARG A 301 5.97 -22.85 0.76
N PHE A 302 6.00 -22.47 2.05
CA PHE A 302 6.48 -21.16 2.43
C PHE A 302 7.99 -21.08 2.22
N LYS A 303 8.44 -20.10 1.44
CA LYS A 303 9.86 -19.79 1.28
C LYS A 303 10.09 -18.33 1.56
N LEU A 304 11.19 -18.05 2.24
CA LEU A 304 11.68 -16.70 2.45
C LEU A 304 13.20 -16.72 2.29
N SER A 305 13.71 -15.70 1.62
CA SER A 305 15.13 -15.45 1.43
C SER A 305 15.40 -13.99 1.73
N ILE A 306 16.55 -13.74 2.36
CA ILE A 306 17.05 -12.39 2.58
C ILE A 306 18.27 -12.24 1.69
N THR A 307 18.28 -11.18 0.89
CA THR A 307 19.36 -10.90 -0.04
C THR A 307 19.86 -9.48 0.10
N TYR A 308 21.13 -9.28 -0.22
CA TYR A 308 21.82 -8.00 -0.26
C TYR A 308 22.30 -7.71 -1.68
N GLN A 309 22.03 -6.51 -2.19
CA GLN A 309 22.49 -6.09 -3.51
C GLN A 309 23.98 -5.75 -3.49
N SER A 310 24.80 -6.52 -4.20
CA SER A 310 26.23 -6.28 -4.31
C SER A 310 26.55 -5.10 -5.23
N ASP A 311 27.39 -4.17 -4.77
CA ASP A 311 27.86 -3.03 -5.57
C ASP A 311 28.76 -3.43 -6.74
N THR A 312 29.47 -4.56 -6.63
CA THR A 312 30.44 -4.98 -7.65
C THR A 312 29.79 -5.70 -8.83
N THR A 313 28.74 -6.48 -8.57
CA THR A 313 28.06 -7.30 -9.58
C THR A 313 26.67 -6.79 -9.92
N GLY A 314 26.06 -5.94 -9.09
CA GLY A 314 24.65 -5.54 -9.20
C GLY A 314 23.66 -6.66 -8.88
N VAL A 315 24.15 -7.83 -8.45
CA VAL A 315 23.35 -9.03 -8.19
C VAL A 315 23.02 -9.14 -6.70
N TYR A 316 21.84 -9.67 -6.40
CA TYR A 316 21.41 -10.00 -5.05
C TYR A 316 22.07 -11.28 -4.56
N LEU A 317 22.87 -11.16 -3.48
CA LEU A 317 23.53 -12.27 -2.79
C LEU A 317 22.75 -12.63 -1.52
N ASN A 318 22.65 -13.92 -1.20
CA ASN A 318 22.02 -14.41 0.04
C ASN A 318 22.97 -14.46 1.24
N TYR A 319 24.20 -13.94 1.10
CA TYR A 319 25.22 -13.79 2.12
C TYR A 319 26.01 -12.48 1.89
N ILE A 320 26.77 -12.03 2.88
CA ILE A 320 27.70 -10.89 2.75
C ILE A 320 29.12 -11.46 2.64
N PRO A 321 29.93 -11.17 1.61
CA PRO A 321 31.24 -11.83 1.39
C PRO A 321 32.38 -11.32 2.29
N GLU A 322 32.09 -10.54 3.34
CA GLU A 322 33.07 -9.92 4.25
C GLU A 322 32.69 -10.18 5.72
N GLY A 323 33.65 -10.02 6.63
CA GLY A 323 33.45 -10.22 8.08
C GLY A 323 33.30 -11.68 8.51
N ASP A 324 32.85 -11.89 9.74
CA ASP A 324 32.69 -13.23 10.33
C ASP A 324 31.50 -14.00 9.75
N ILE A 325 30.59 -13.32 9.07
CA ILE A 325 29.39 -13.91 8.44
C ILE A 325 29.59 -14.35 6.98
N ARG A 326 30.83 -14.34 6.47
CA ARG A 326 31.12 -14.50 5.03
C ARG A 326 30.61 -15.76 4.34
N ASP A 327 30.45 -16.85 5.10
CA ASP A 327 29.99 -18.15 4.59
C ASP A 327 28.59 -18.51 5.13
N HIS A 328 27.88 -17.55 5.72
CA HIS A 328 26.58 -17.74 6.35
C HIS A 328 25.46 -17.09 5.55
N LEU A 329 24.35 -17.81 5.39
CA LEU A 329 23.14 -17.25 4.81
C LEU A 329 22.62 -16.11 5.69
N LEU A 330 22.19 -15.00 5.07
CA LEU A 330 21.55 -13.89 5.78
C LEU A 330 20.31 -14.35 6.54
N LEU A 331 19.63 -15.38 6.05
CA LEU A 331 18.51 -16.00 6.76
C LEU A 331 18.91 -16.50 8.16
N SER A 332 19.98 -17.28 8.24
CA SER A 332 20.49 -17.80 9.52
C SER A 332 21.13 -16.68 10.37
N VAL A 333 21.83 -15.72 9.74
CA VAL A 333 22.39 -14.54 10.44
C VAL A 333 21.31 -13.73 11.15
N MET A 334 20.12 -13.61 10.55
CA MET A 334 18.97 -12.90 11.12
C MET A 334 18.14 -13.76 12.09
N ASN A 335 18.66 -14.91 12.51
CA ASN A 335 18.04 -15.82 13.47
C ASN A 335 16.69 -16.41 12.97
N LEU A 336 16.51 -16.51 11.64
CA LEU A 336 15.30 -17.03 10.97
C LEU A 336 15.44 -18.46 10.42
N ASP A 337 16.62 -19.06 10.55
CA ASP A 337 16.96 -20.43 10.16
C ASP A 337 17.93 -20.98 11.20
N ASN A 338 17.37 -21.67 12.19
CA ASN A 338 18.07 -22.36 13.27
C ASN A 338 17.60 -23.80 13.40
N LEU A 339 16.48 -24.17 12.77
CA LEU A 339 15.84 -25.46 12.89
C LEU A 339 15.86 -26.21 11.58
N ASN A 340 15.94 -27.54 11.66
CA ASN A 340 15.74 -28.38 10.50
C ASN A 340 14.25 -28.71 10.30
N SER A 341 13.92 -29.40 9.20
CA SER A 341 12.57 -29.94 8.97
C SER A 341 11.92 -30.77 10.11
N ALA A 342 12.71 -31.36 11.02
CA ALA A 342 12.24 -32.09 12.21
C ALA A 342 12.08 -31.20 13.46
N ASN A 343 12.41 -29.91 13.35
CA ASN A 343 12.51 -28.91 14.42
C ASN A 343 13.66 -29.15 15.41
N ASP A 344 14.71 -29.87 15.01
CA ASP A 344 15.96 -29.95 15.79
C ASP A 344 16.80 -28.69 15.55
N PRO A 345 17.62 -28.23 16.53
CA PRO A 345 18.43 -27.01 16.44
C PRO A 345 19.64 -27.19 15.51
N HIS A 346 19.35 -27.28 14.22
CA HIS A 346 20.34 -27.33 13.15
C HIS A 346 19.81 -26.56 11.93
N PRO A 347 20.48 -25.48 11.49
CA PRO A 347 20.03 -24.71 10.32
C PRO A 347 20.11 -25.55 9.05
N ASP A 348 19.08 -25.49 8.22
CA ASP A 348 19.00 -26.23 6.94
C ASP A 348 18.84 -25.32 5.72
N GLY A 349 18.94 -24.00 5.92
CA GLY A 349 18.82 -22.99 4.87
C GLY A 349 17.37 -22.68 4.48
N ILE A 350 16.39 -23.19 5.22
CA ILE A 350 14.96 -22.94 5.04
C ILE A 350 14.47 -22.08 6.19
N PHE A 351 13.48 -21.23 5.91
CA PHE A 351 12.88 -20.36 6.92
C PHE A 351 12.15 -21.18 8.00
N ASP A 352 12.46 -20.91 9.26
CA ASP A 352 11.79 -21.49 10.41
C ASP A 352 10.37 -20.93 10.54
N PHE A 353 9.37 -21.65 10.03
CA PHE A 353 7.96 -21.24 10.14
C PHE A 353 7.41 -21.54 11.55
N LEU A 354 7.51 -20.55 12.45
CA LEU A 354 7.03 -20.60 13.83
C LEU A 354 5.97 -19.50 14.03
N ASP A 355 4.70 -19.92 14.01
CA ASP A 355 3.57 -19.00 14.14
C ASP A 355 3.60 -18.27 15.50
N GLY A 356 3.44 -16.95 15.46
CA GLY A 356 3.56 -16.04 16.60
C GLY A 356 4.98 -15.59 16.95
N TYR A 357 6.03 -16.11 16.29
CA TYR A 357 7.43 -15.80 16.59
C TYR A 357 8.24 -15.33 15.38
N THR A 358 8.16 -16.06 14.26
CA THR A 358 8.82 -15.69 13.00
C THR A 358 7.82 -15.29 11.93
N VAL A 359 6.57 -15.70 12.07
CA VAL A 359 5.46 -15.36 11.17
C VAL A 359 4.17 -15.18 11.96
N MET A 360 3.30 -14.28 11.54
CA MET A 360 1.90 -14.22 11.93
C MET A 360 1.10 -14.79 10.77
N ALA A 361 0.76 -16.08 10.85
CA ALA A 361 0.15 -16.79 9.74
C ALA A 361 -1.26 -16.26 9.43
N ASP A 362 -1.99 -15.76 10.42
CA ASP A 362 -3.35 -15.25 10.30
C ASP A 362 -3.44 -14.06 9.34
N ASN A 363 -2.47 -13.13 9.41
CA ASN A 363 -2.49 -11.83 8.74
C ASN A 363 -1.27 -11.56 7.84
N GLY A 364 -0.46 -12.59 7.60
CA GLY A 364 0.63 -12.58 6.63
C GLY A 364 1.73 -11.58 6.95
N ARG A 365 2.28 -11.66 8.15
CA ARG A 365 3.42 -10.83 8.57
C ARG A 365 4.62 -11.70 8.90
N ILE A 366 5.80 -11.27 8.46
CA ILE A 366 7.06 -11.86 8.86
C ILE A 366 7.58 -11.07 10.05
N ILE A 367 8.00 -11.78 11.10
CA ILE A 367 8.57 -11.22 12.31
C ILE A 367 10.04 -11.65 12.34
N PHE A 368 10.95 -10.69 12.38
CA PHE A 368 12.35 -10.99 12.64
C PHE A 368 12.54 -11.17 14.14
N PRO A 369 13.14 -12.29 14.60
CA PRO A 369 13.35 -12.57 16.02
C PRO A 369 14.52 -11.77 16.62
N VAL A 370 14.78 -10.58 16.08
CA VAL A 370 15.75 -9.58 16.52
C VAL A 370 15.17 -8.18 16.32
N VAL A 371 15.48 -7.21 17.19
CA VAL A 371 14.88 -5.87 17.18
C VAL A 371 15.31 -5.04 15.96
N GLU A 372 16.58 -5.10 15.59
CA GLU A 372 17.16 -4.30 14.49
C GLU A 372 17.95 -5.19 13.52
N PRO A 373 17.27 -6.04 12.73
CA PRO A 373 17.94 -7.03 11.88
C PRO A 373 19.00 -6.42 10.96
N PHE A 374 18.66 -5.32 10.26
CA PHE A 374 19.57 -4.66 9.33
C PHE A 374 20.46 -3.59 9.97
N GLY A 375 20.30 -3.38 11.28
CA GLY A 375 20.94 -2.32 12.08
C GLY A 375 21.99 -2.90 13.04
N SER A 376 21.76 -2.68 14.34
CA SER A 376 22.69 -3.09 15.39
C SER A 376 22.90 -4.60 15.49
N HIS A 377 21.92 -5.44 15.11
CA HIS A 377 22.09 -6.90 15.09
C HIS A 377 23.12 -7.32 14.04
N LEU A 378 22.95 -6.88 12.79
CA LEU A 378 23.91 -7.18 11.72
C LEU A 378 25.32 -6.67 12.04
N ARG A 379 25.43 -5.47 12.65
CA ARG A 379 26.71 -4.93 13.10
C ARG A 379 27.42 -5.90 14.07
N LYS A 380 26.69 -6.42 15.07
CA LYS A 380 27.22 -7.39 16.04
C LYS A 380 27.65 -8.69 15.36
N MET A 381 26.88 -9.18 14.40
CA MET A 381 27.18 -10.43 13.70
C MET A 381 28.40 -10.35 12.78
N ILE A 382 28.63 -9.21 12.11
CA ILE A 382 29.82 -8.99 11.26
C ILE A 382 31.11 -8.99 12.09
N ALA A 383 31.04 -8.55 13.36
CA ALA A 383 32.13 -8.50 14.32
C ALA A 383 33.37 -7.67 13.90
N ASP A 384 33.18 -6.74 12.96
CA ASP A 384 34.16 -5.74 12.50
C ASP A 384 33.43 -4.44 12.15
N ASP A 385 33.67 -3.36 12.91
CA ASP A 385 32.95 -2.09 12.73
C ASP A 385 33.26 -1.41 11.39
N ALA A 386 34.47 -1.55 10.86
CA ALA A 386 34.86 -0.93 9.58
C ALA A 386 34.19 -1.63 8.39
N VAL A 387 34.02 -2.95 8.49
CA VAL A 387 33.25 -3.73 7.51
C VAL A 387 31.76 -3.48 7.68
N ALA A 388 31.26 -3.52 8.93
CA ALA A 388 29.84 -3.37 9.24
C ALA A 388 29.29 -2.03 8.75
N GLU A 389 30.05 -0.94 8.86
CA GLU A 389 29.63 0.38 8.41
C GLU A 389 29.27 0.39 6.92
N LYS A 390 29.83 -0.49 6.08
CA LYS A 390 29.46 -0.58 4.66
C LYS A 390 28.04 -1.12 4.46
N TYR A 391 27.66 -2.12 5.23
CA TYR A 391 26.45 -2.93 5.02
C TYR A 391 25.26 -2.51 5.90
N VAL A 392 25.52 -2.07 7.13
CA VAL A 392 24.48 -1.78 8.13
C VAL A 392 23.62 -0.60 7.69
N PHE A 393 22.29 -0.78 7.78
CA PHE A 393 21.30 0.25 7.51
C PHE A 393 20.73 0.80 8.82
N GLN A 394 21.56 1.48 9.60
CA GLN A 394 21.18 2.00 10.92
C GLN A 394 20.13 3.11 10.84
N GLN A 395 20.14 3.89 9.75
CA GLN A 395 19.20 4.99 9.50
C GLN A 395 17.75 4.53 9.47
N LEU A 396 17.51 3.25 9.18
CA LEU A 396 16.19 2.65 9.25
C LEU A 396 15.60 2.69 10.67
N TYR A 397 16.46 2.68 11.69
CA TYR A 397 16.07 2.58 13.10
C TYR A 397 16.24 3.89 13.87
N ASP A 398 17.18 4.76 13.50
CA ASP A 398 17.49 6.02 14.21
C ASP A 398 16.99 7.30 13.49
N SER A 399 16.40 7.16 12.31
CA SER A 399 15.93 8.28 11.48
C SER A 399 14.49 8.06 11.03
N THR A 400 13.81 9.11 10.57
CA THR A 400 12.48 8.95 9.97
C THR A 400 12.59 8.16 8.67
N LEU A 401 11.54 7.42 8.30
CA LEU A 401 11.53 6.60 7.09
C LEU A 401 11.86 7.42 5.82
N THR A 402 11.38 8.66 5.75
CA THR A 402 11.69 9.58 4.64
C THR A 402 13.18 9.89 4.54
N VAL A 403 13.86 10.09 5.67
CA VAL A 403 15.32 10.34 5.70
C VAL A 403 16.07 9.04 5.38
N ALA A 404 15.68 7.92 5.97
CA ALA A 404 16.32 6.61 5.73
C ALA A 404 16.32 6.24 4.24
N ARG A 405 15.23 6.52 3.52
CA ARG A 405 15.12 6.30 2.07
C ARG A 405 16.08 7.12 1.22
N GLN A 406 16.59 8.24 1.73
CA GLN A 406 17.58 9.05 1.02
C GLN A 406 18.97 8.40 1.02
N PHE A 407 19.24 7.47 1.95
CA PHE A 407 20.45 6.67 2.01
C PHE A 407 20.32 5.42 1.12
N ALA A 408 20.15 5.62 -0.18
CA ALA A 408 19.95 4.56 -1.16
C ALA A 408 21.12 3.55 -1.19
N GLU A 409 22.33 3.98 -0.83
CA GLU A 409 23.51 3.13 -0.70
C GLU A 409 23.43 2.12 0.44
N LYS A 410 22.52 2.31 1.41
CA LYS A 410 22.23 1.39 2.52
C LYS A 410 20.97 0.57 2.29
N ASN A 411 19.99 1.10 1.56
CA ASN A 411 18.75 0.40 1.26
C ASN A 411 18.93 -0.68 0.16
N LYS A 412 19.71 -1.71 0.47
CA LYS A 412 20.12 -2.79 -0.45
C LYS A 412 19.64 -4.17 -0.04
N PHE A 413 18.95 -4.27 1.09
CA PHE A 413 18.40 -5.51 1.60
C PHE A 413 17.00 -5.75 1.04
N ARG A 414 16.77 -7.00 0.62
CA ARG A 414 15.52 -7.44 0.02
C ARG A 414 15.09 -8.78 0.59
N ILE A 415 13.86 -8.80 1.05
CA ILE A 415 13.15 -9.95 1.60
C ILE A 415 12.23 -10.46 0.50
N SER A 416 12.53 -11.64 -0.04
CA SER A 416 11.78 -12.21 -1.17
C SER A 416 11.45 -13.67 -0.93
N GLY A 417 10.33 -14.11 -1.48
CA GLY A 417 9.89 -15.48 -1.25
C GLY A 417 8.60 -15.81 -1.97
N GLU A 418 7.99 -16.89 -1.54
CA GLU A 418 6.68 -17.32 -2.01
C GLU A 418 5.89 -17.92 -0.86
N TYR A 419 4.58 -17.68 -0.84
CA TYR A 419 3.69 -18.21 0.18
C TYR A 419 2.46 -18.84 -0.45
N ARG A 420 1.76 -19.67 0.33
CA ARG A 420 0.45 -20.21 -0.03
C ARG A 420 -0.56 -19.79 1.03
N GLY A 421 -1.66 -19.17 0.62
CA GLY A 421 -2.81 -18.92 1.49
C GLY A 421 -3.65 -20.19 1.67
N SER A 422 -4.48 -20.24 2.72
CA SER A 422 -5.40 -21.36 2.96
C SER A 422 -6.45 -21.56 1.86
N SER A 423 -6.70 -20.54 1.05
CA SER A 423 -7.64 -20.55 -0.08
C SER A 423 -7.04 -21.20 -1.34
N GLY A 424 -6.40 -22.37 -1.22
CA GLY A 424 -5.82 -23.10 -2.35
C GLY A 424 -6.82 -23.55 -3.42
N ALA A 425 -8.12 -23.34 -3.19
CA ALA A 425 -9.19 -23.56 -4.16
C ALA A 425 -9.54 -22.28 -4.95
N GLU A 426 -9.10 -21.10 -4.52
CA GLU A 426 -9.52 -19.82 -5.09
C GLU A 426 -8.44 -19.20 -5.98
N LEU A 427 -8.76 -19.07 -7.26
CA LEU A 427 -7.97 -18.38 -8.27
C LEU A 427 -8.52 -16.96 -8.41
N ASN A 428 -7.78 -15.97 -7.91
CA ASN A 428 -8.13 -14.57 -8.13
C ASN A 428 -7.81 -14.19 -9.59
N LEU A 429 -8.82 -13.72 -10.31
CA LEU A 429 -8.71 -13.35 -11.71
C LEU A 429 -8.15 -11.93 -11.94
N ASN A 430 -7.87 -11.20 -10.86
CA ASN A 430 -7.44 -9.80 -10.85
C ASN A 430 -8.33 -8.91 -11.75
N ALA A 431 -9.64 -9.20 -11.75
CA ALA A 431 -10.64 -8.50 -12.55
C ALA A 431 -11.97 -8.49 -11.78
N THR A 432 -12.49 -7.30 -11.46
CA THR A 432 -13.78 -7.15 -10.78
C THR A 432 -14.92 -6.93 -11.78
N ASN A 433 -16.14 -7.30 -11.42
CA ASN A 433 -17.34 -7.15 -12.28
C ASN A 433 -17.23 -7.88 -13.64
N ILE A 434 -16.80 -9.13 -13.60
CA ILE A 434 -16.69 -10.00 -14.76
C ILE A 434 -18.10 -10.34 -15.28
N THR A 435 -18.27 -10.39 -16.60
CA THR A 435 -19.56 -10.77 -17.19
C THR A 435 -19.86 -12.25 -16.91
N ARG A 436 -21.06 -12.56 -16.43
CA ARG A 436 -21.48 -13.96 -16.19
C ARG A 436 -21.28 -14.83 -17.43
N GLY A 437 -20.61 -15.97 -17.28
CA GLY A 437 -20.30 -16.91 -18.36
C GLY A 437 -19.13 -16.54 -19.28
N SER A 438 -18.38 -15.46 -18.99
CA SER A 438 -17.17 -15.10 -19.76
C SER A 438 -15.89 -15.80 -19.27
N VAL A 439 -16.00 -16.56 -18.17
CA VAL A 439 -14.93 -17.34 -17.58
C VAL A 439 -14.99 -18.76 -18.12
N ARG A 440 -13.88 -19.25 -18.67
CA ARG A 440 -13.73 -20.63 -19.11
C ARG A 440 -12.54 -21.25 -18.41
N VAL A 441 -12.80 -22.30 -17.65
CA VAL A 441 -11.80 -23.02 -16.85
C VAL A 441 -11.49 -24.35 -17.51
N THR A 442 -10.21 -24.68 -17.62
CA THR A 442 -9.72 -25.95 -18.19
C THR A 442 -8.68 -26.59 -17.28
N ALA A 443 -8.68 -27.91 -17.13
CA ALA A 443 -7.67 -28.67 -16.40
C ALA A 443 -7.07 -29.72 -17.34
N ASN A 444 -5.75 -29.72 -17.53
CA ASN A 444 -5.06 -30.58 -18.53
C ASN A 444 -5.71 -30.58 -19.93
N GLY A 445 -6.26 -29.43 -20.36
CA GLY A 445 -6.93 -29.27 -21.65
C GLY A 445 -8.40 -29.70 -21.69
N VAL A 446 -8.93 -30.30 -20.63
CA VAL A 446 -10.37 -30.62 -20.50
C VAL A 446 -11.10 -29.43 -19.88
N ALA A 447 -12.19 -28.97 -20.50
CA ALA A 447 -13.01 -27.89 -19.96
C ALA A 447 -13.80 -28.38 -18.74
N LEU A 448 -13.72 -27.62 -17.64
CA LEU A 448 -14.46 -27.88 -16.42
C LEU A 448 -15.88 -27.29 -16.51
N ILE A 449 -16.80 -27.80 -15.70
CA ILE A 449 -18.20 -27.36 -15.67
C ILE A 449 -18.45 -26.43 -14.47
N GLU A 450 -18.95 -25.22 -14.74
CA GLU A 450 -19.32 -24.25 -13.69
C GLU A 450 -20.52 -24.78 -12.86
N GLY A 451 -20.44 -24.67 -11.54
CA GLY A 451 -21.42 -25.18 -10.57
C GLY A 451 -21.19 -26.63 -10.14
N THR A 452 -20.40 -27.42 -10.89
CA THR A 452 -20.04 -28.80 -10.54
C THR A 452 -18.56 -28.94 -10.22
N ASP A 453 -17.68 -28.39 -11.07
CA ASP A 453 -16.23 -28.51 -10.91
C ASP A 453 -15.58 -27.26 -10.33
N TYR A 454 -16.16 -26.10 -10.59
CA TYR A 454 -15.76 -24.81 -10.02
C TYR A 454 -16.95 -23.87 -9.89
N THR A 455 -16.84 -22.83 -9.08
CA THR A 455 -17.77 -21.70 -9.01
C THR A 455 -17.02 -20.41 -9.32
N VAL A 456 -17.75 -19.38 -9.76
CA VAL A 456 -17.18 -18.07 -10.06
C VAL A 456 -17.94 -17.00 -9.31
N ASP A 457 -17.25 -16.22 -8.49
CA ASP A 457 -17.74 -14.94 -8.03
C ASP A 457 -17.40 -13.86 -9.06
N TYR A 458 -18.40 -13.54 -9.88
CA TYR A 458 -18.29 -12.55 -10.94
C TYR A 458 -18.13 -11.11 -10.44
N ILE A 459 -18.46 -10.83 -9.17
CA ILE A 459 -18.32 -9.49 -8.60
C ILE A 459 -16.86 -9.29 -8.17
N SER A 460 -16.35 -10.21 -7.33
CA SER A 460 -14.98 -10.14 -6.80
C SER A 460 -13.91 -10.61 -7.79
N GLY A 461 -14.29 -11.40 -8.80
CA GLY A 461 -13.36 -11.95 -9.77
C GLY A 461 -12.64 -13.20 -9.31
N THR A 462 -13.26 -14.00 -8.44
CA THR A 462 -12.61 -15.18 -7.86
C THR A 462 -13.23 -16.45 -8.42
N VAL A 463 -12.39 -17.41 -8.83
CA VAL A 463 -12.81 -18.74 -9.27
C VAL A 463 -12.46 -19.76 -8.21
N THR A 464 -13.45 -20.43 -7.65
CA THR A 464 -13.25 -21.46 -6.63
C THR A 464 -13.39 -22.85 -7.24
N ILE A 465 -12.34 -23.64 -7.27
CA ILE A 465 -12.40 -25.05 -7.71
C ILE A 465 -13.05 -25.87 -6.60
N ILE A 466 -14.18 -26.51 -6.90
CA ILE A 466 -14.94 -27.32 -5.93
C ILE A 466 -14.70 -28.84 -6.12
N ASN A 467 -14.22 -29.27 -7.29
CA ASN A 467 -13.89 -30.68 -7.54
C ASN A 467 -12.59 -31.07 -6.83
N GLN A 468 -12.74 -31.81 -5.73
CA GLN A 468 -11.62 -32.28 -4.90
C GLN A 468 -10.66 -33.20 -5.65
N ALA A 469 -11.12 -33.98 -6.63
CA ALA A 469 -10.23 -34.86 -7.39
C ALA A 469 -9.22 -34.07 -8.24
N ILE A 470 -9.58 -32.86 -8.69
CA ILE A 470 -8.68 -31.96 -9.44
C ILE A 470 -7.64 -31.33 -8.49
N LEU A 471 -8.08 -30.95 -7.29
CA LEU A 471 -7.24 -30.38 -6.24
C LEU A 471 -6.23 -31.41 -5.70
N ASP A 472 -6.70 -32.60 -5.33
CA ASP A 472 -5.89 -33.71 -4.79
C ASP A 472 -4.89 -34.25 -5.81
N ALA A 473 -5.30 -34.35 -7.09
CA ALA A 473 -4.42 -34.75 -8.18
C ALA A 473 -3.41 -33.67 -8.59
N GLY A 474 -3.58 -32.45 -8.08
CA GLY A 474 -2.66 -31.37 -8.32
C GLY A 474 -2.59 -30.89 -9.78
N THR A 475 -3.71 -31.01 -10.50
CA THR A 475 -3.75 -30.74 -11.93
C THR A 475 -3.69 -29.23 -12.22
N PRO A 476 -2.80 -28.75 -13.11
CA PRO A 476 -2.79 -27.35 -13.53
C PRO A 476 -4.15 -26.93 -14.12
N VAL A 477 -4.74 -25.88 -13.54
CA VAL A 477 -6.00 -25.30 -13.99
C VAL A 477 -5.72 -23.99 -14.71
N THR A 478 -6.17 -23.85 -15.96
CA THR A 478 -6.08 -22.63 -16.75
C THR A 478 -7.45 -21.98 -16.84
N VAL A 479 -7.56 -20.76 -16.32
CA VAL A 479 -8.73 -19.90 -16.43
C VAL A 479 -8.50 -18.86 -17.51
N THR A 480 -9.30 -18.93 -18.57
CA THR A 480 -9.39 -17.88 -19.58
C THR A 480 -10.62 -17.03 -19.29
N LEU A 481 -10.46 -15.71 -19.23
CA LEU A 481 -11.56 -14.78 -19.08
C LEU A 481 -11.51 -13.72 -20.19
N GLU A 482 -12.68 -13.35 -20.70
CA GLU A 482 -12.84 -12.20 -21.58
C GLU A 482 -13.10 -10.96 -20.70
N ASN A 483 -12.07 -10.12 -20.50
CA ASN A 483 -12.20 -8.93 -19.66
C ASN A 483 -12.68 -7.77 -20.53
N GLN A 484 -13.90 -7.30 -20.27
CA GLN A 484 -14.37 -6.01 -20.77
C GLN A 484 -14.03 -4.95 -19.73
N SER A 485 -12.74 -4.72 -19.53
CA SER A 485 -12.28 -3.60 -18.73
C SER A 485 -12.83 -2.32 -19.36
N VAL A 486 -13.77 -1.68 -18.68
CA VAL A 486 -14.36 -0.38 -19.06
C VAL A 486 -13.30 0.73 -19.15
N PHE A 487 -12.09 0.47 -18.64
CA PHE A 487 -10.99 1.43 -18.53
C PHE A 487 -9.90 1.32 -19.60
N ASN A 488 -9.93 0.33 -20.50
CA ASN A 488 -9.01 0.32 -21.64
C ASN A 488 -9.53 1.26 -22.74
N MET A 489 -9.30 2.57 -22.57
CA MET A 489 -9.63 3.57 -23.59
C MET A 489 -8.67 3.55 -24.80
N GLN A 490 -7.54 2.83 -24.71
CA GLN A 490 -6.59 2.72 -25.80
C GLN A 490 -7.22 1.94 -26.97
N ARG A 491 -7.25 2.55 -28.15
CA ARG A 491 -7.79 1.90 -29.35
C ARG A 491 -6.76 0.93 -29.91
N LYS A 492 -7.13 -0.35 -29.97
CA LYS A 492 -6.30 -1.45 -30.46
C LYS A 492 -6.83 -1.91 -31.81
N THR A 493 -6.09 -1.68 -32.89
CA THR A 493 -6.47 -2.09 -34.25
C THR A 493 -5.71 -3.33 -34.65
N MET A 494 -6.45 -4.31 -35.16
CA MET A 494 -5.91 -5.56 -35.66
C MET A 494 -6.32 -5.73 -37.13
N MET A 495 -5.33 -6.05 -37.96
CA MET A 495 -5.53 -6.37 -39.36
C MET A 495 -4.85 -7.69 -39.66
N GLY A 496 -5.49 -8.57 -40.42
CA GLY A 496 -4.94 -9.89 -40.70
C GLY A 496 -5.36 -10.41 -42.05
N VAL A 497 -4.46 -11.14 -42.70
CA VAL A 497 -4.71 -11.92 -43.91
C VAL A 497 -4.10 -13.31 -43.70
N ASP A 498 -4.91 -14.34 -43.87
CA ASP A 498 -4.52 -15.74 -43.83
C ASP A 498 -4.85 -16.38 -45.18
N LEU A 499 -3.82 -16.95 -45.82
CA LEU A 499 -3.90 -17.61 -47.11
C LEU A 499 -3.68 -19.10 -46.88
N ALA A 500 -4.55 -19.94 -47.42
CA ALA A 500 -4.41 -21.39 -47.35
C ALA A 500 -4.63 -22.01 -48.73
N TYR A 501 -3.59 -22.63 -49.30
CA TYR A 501 -3.65 -23.26 -50.61
C TYR A 501 -3.57 -24.79 -50.48
N ASN A 502 -4.62 -25.46 -50.94
CA ASN A 502 -4.65 -26.93 -51.01
C ASN A 502 -4.00 -27.41 -52.30
N PHE A 503 -2.78 -27.93 -52.27
CA PHE A 503 -2.16 -28.52 -53.46
C PHE A 503 -2.83 -29.86 -53.82
N SER A 504 -3.12 -30.67 -52.80
CA SER A 504 -3.84 -31.95 -52.90
C SER A 504 -4.80 -32.13 -51.72
N LYS A 505 -5.51 -33.26 -51.65
CA LYS A 505 -6.33 -33.63 -50.48
C LYS A 505 -5.50 -33.87 -49.22
N ASP A 506 -4.21 -34.13 -49.39
CA ASP A 506 -3.29 -34.56 -48.33
C ASP A 506 -2.21 -33.51 -48.02
N PHE A 507 -2.07 -32.45 -48.84
CA PHE A 507 -1.01 -31.45 -48.71
C PHE A 507 -1.52 -30.01 -48.89
N ARG A 508 -1.29 -29.19 -47.86
CA ARG A 508 -1.65 -27.78 -47.81
C ARG A 508 -0.49 -26.93 -47.35
N VAL A 509 -0.39 -25.74 -47.91
CA VAL A 509 0.52 -24.68 -47.46
C VAL A 509 -0.30 -23.44 -47.16
N GLY A 510 -0.02 -22.79 -46.05
CA GLY A 510 -0.60 -21.50 -45.70
C GLY A 510 0.45 -20.44 -45.38
N ALA A 511 0.01 -19.20 -45.46
CA ALA A 511 0.78 -18.02 -45.15
C ALA A 511 -0.12 -17.03 -44.43
N THR A 512 0.35 -16.50 -43.31
CA THR A 512 -0.41 -15.57 -42.48
C THR A 512 0.37 -14.28 -42.32
N VAL A 513 -0.29 -13.13 -42.43
CA VAL A 513 0.26 -11.82 -42.08
C VAL A 513 -0.74 -11.11 -41.18
N MET A 514 -0.26 -10.56 -40.07
CA MET A 514 -1.04 -9.89 -39.05
C MET A 514 -0.35 -8.59 -38.66
N HIS A 515 -1.11 -7.50 -38.57
CA HIS A 515 -0.65 -6.22 -38.07
C HIS A 515 -1.47 -5.82 -36.84
N TYR A 516 -0.78 -5.52 -35.75
CA TYR A 516 -1.37 -5.11 -34.50
C TYR A 516 -0.84 -3.74 -34.09
N TYR A 517 -1.75 -2.81 -33.83
CA TYR A 517 -1.43 -1.41 -33.61
C TYR A 517 -2.24 -0.86 -32.44
N GLU A 518 -1.55 -0.29 -31.46
CA GLU A 518 -2.17 0.40 -30.33
C GLU A 518 -1.95 1.91 -30.44
N LYS A 519 -3.01 2.68 -30.19
CA LYS A 519 -2.92 4.14 -30.11
C LYS A 519 -2.92 4.57 -28.64
N PRO A 520 -1.88 5.29 -28.17
CA PRO A 520 -1.84 5.77 -26.80
C PRO A 520 -2.90 6.87 -26.57
N LEU A 521 -3.30 7.04 -25.31
CA LEU A 521 -4.23 8.08 -24.88
C LEU A 521 -3.56 9.46 -24.81
N THR A 522 -2.31 9.47 -24.36
CA THR A 522 -1.46 10.65 -24.23
C THR A 522 -0.37 10.66 -25.29
N VAL A 523 0.12 11.85 -25.60
CA VAL A 523 1.23 12.03 -26.56
C VAL A 523 2.57 11.66 -25.92
N LYS A 524 2.72 11.92 -24.60
CA LYS A 524 3.84 11.46 -23.78
C LYS A 524 3.57 10.02 -23.34
N THR A 525 4.51 9.13 -23.61
CA THR A 525 4.43 7.71 -23.27
C THR A 525 5.43 7.43 -22.15
N VAL A 526 4.94 6.95 -21.01
CA VAL A 526 5.76 6.56 -19.86
C VAL A 526 6.41 5.20 -20.13
N PHE A 527 7.60 4.99 -19.58
CA PHE A 527 8.30 3.72 -19.67
C PHE A 527 7.47 2.58 -19.06
N GLY A 528 7.29 1.48 -19.80
CA GLY A 528 6.46 0.34 -19.43
C GLY A 528 5.02 0.40 -19.95
N GLU A 529 4.56 1.56 -20.42
CA GLU A 529 3.24 1.77 -21.02
C GLU A 529 3.33 2.03 -22.55
N GLU A 530 4.41 1.58 -23.19
CA GLU A 530 4.60 1.79 -24.62
C GLU A 530 3.56 1.08 -25.48
N SER A 531 2.83 1.85 -26.29
CA SER A 531 1.89 1.31 -27.27
C SER A 531 2.61 0.57 -28.39
N VAL A 532 2.21 -0.68 -28.62
CA VAL A 532 2.88 -1.57 -29.57
C VAL A 532 2.42 -1.33 -31.01
N LYS A 533 3.32 -1.65 -31.95
CA LYS A 533 3.06 -1.65 -33.40
C LYS A 533 3.80 -2.82 -34.03
N ASN A 534 3.19 -4.00 -33.94
CA ASN A 534 3.83 -5.25 -34.33
C ASN A 534 3.27 -5.76 -35.67
N THR A 535 4.13 -6.33 -36.49
CA THR A 535 3.71 -7.08 -37.69
C THR A 535 4.23 -8.50 -37.59
N LEU A 536 3.34 -9.47 -37.60
CA LEU A 536 3.69 -10.89 -37.60
C LEU A 536 3.45 -11.44 -39.00
N TRP A 537 4.36 -12.28 -39.47
CA TRP A 537 4.11 -13.09 -40.65
C TRP A 537 4.60 -14.51 -40.41
N GLY A 538 3.99 -15.47 -41.08
CA GLY A 538 4.34 -16.88 -40.90
C GLY A 538 3.91 -17.74 -42.05
N LEU A 539 4.47 -18.93 -42.08
CA LEU A 539 4.18 -19.98 -43.05
C LEU A 539 3.82 -21.24 -42.27
N ASN A 540 2.82 -21.97 -42.74
CA ASN A 540 2.49 -23.28 -42.21
C ASN A 540 2.33 -24.27 -43.35
N THR A 541 2.67 -25.52 -43.09
CA THR A 541 2.53 -26.62 -44.03
C THR A 541 1.94 -27.80 -43.29
N SER A 542 0.88 -28.38 -43.83
CA SER A 542 0.27 -29.59 -43.29
C SER A 542 0.23 -30.69 -44.33
N PHE A 543 0.75 -31.85 -43.96
CA PHE A 543 0.71 -33.07 -44.76
C PHE A 543 0.00 -34.16 -43.95
N ARG A 544 -1.06 -34.73 -44.51
CA ARG A 544 -1.87 -35.75 -43.84
C ARG A 544 -2.22 -36.85 -44.82
N LYS A 545 -1.65 -38.03 -44.65
CA LYS A 545 -1.85 -39.17 -45.57
C LYS A 545 -2.12 -40.46 -44.81
N GLN A 546 -3.10 -41.23 -45.28
CA GLN A 546 -3.37 -42.57 -44.75
C GLN A 546 -2.31 -43.56 -45.25
N SER A 547 -1.77 -44.38 -44.34
CA SER A 547 -0.76 -45.39 -44.64
C SER A 547 -1.23 -46.78 -44.24
N TYR A 548 -1.73 -47.52 -45.23
CA TYR A 548 -2.10 -48.93 -45.05
C TYR A 548 -0.90 -49.82 -44.71
N ALA A 549 0.32 -49.42 -45.08
CA ALA A 549 1.54 -50.14 -44.74
C ALA A 549 1.83 -50.10 -43.23
N LEU A 550 1.62 -48.93 -42.60
CA LEU A 550 1.73 -48.79 -41.14
C LEU A 550 0.62 -49.56 -40.43
N THR A 551 -0.62 -49.52 -40.94
CA THR A 551 -1.72 -50.35 -40.40
C THR A 551 -1.34 -51.82 -40.38
N ARG A 552 -0.87 -52.35 -41.52
CA ARG A 552 -0.48 -53.76 -41.63
C ARG A 552 0.72 -54.12 -40.77
N LEU A 553 1.67 -53.20 -40.59
CA LEU A 553 2.82 -53.44 -39.71
C LEU A 553 2.39 -53.59 -38.25
N LEU A 554 1.42 -52.79 -37.80
CA LEU A 554 0.87 -52.87 -36.46
C LEU A 554 -0.01 -54.11 -36.24
N ASP A 555 -0.70 -54.56 -37.30
CA ASP A 555 -1.53 -55.76 -37.32
C ASP A 555 -0.73 -57.09 -37.22
N ILE A 556 0.60 -57.03 -37.45
CA ILE A 556 1.50 -58.20 -37.31
C ILE A 556 1.87 -58.47 -35.84
N LEU A 557 1.66 -57.51 -34.94
CA LEU A 557 1.97 -57.69 -33.53
C LEU A 557 0.97 -58.64 -32.86
N PRO A 558 1.44 -59.71 -32.18
CA PRO A 558 0.53 -60.61 -31.48
C PRO A 558 -0.27 -59.83 -30.42
N PHE A 559 -1.56 -60.14 -30.30
CA PHE A 559 -2.55 -59.50 -29.41
C PHE A 559 -3.09 -58.11 -29.82
N VAL A 560 -2.84 -57.64 -31.05
CA VAL A 560 -3.42 -56.41 -31.62
C VAL A 560 -4.16 -56.73 -32.92
N ASP A 561 -5.40 -56.23 -33.07
CA ASP A 561 -6.20 -56.32 -34.31
C ASP A 561 -6.44 -54.90 -34.83
N ALA A 562 -5.64 -54.47 -35.81
CA ALA A 562 -5.56 -53.09 -36.26
C ALA A 562 -6.36 -52.88 -37.56
N SER A 563 -7.69 -52.89 -37.47
CA SER A 563 -8.60 -52.69 -38.61
C SER A 563 -8.77 -51.22 -39.06
N ALA A 564 -8.41 -50.25 -38.21
CA ALA A 564 -8.52 -48.82 -38.51
C ALA A 564 -7.31 -48.32 -39.35
N PRO A 565 -7.51 -47.48 -40.39
CA PRO A 565 -6.40 -46.93 -41.19
C PRO A 565 -5.45 -46.07 -40.34
N SER A 566 -4.16 -46.38 -40.39
CA SER A 566 -3.10 -45.56 -39.79
C SER A 566 -2.93 -44.28 -40.59
N GLN A 567 -2.64 -43.18 -39.90
CA GLN A 567 -2.51 -41.86 -40.52
C GLN A 567 -1.18 -41.21 -40.15
N LEU A 568 -0.42 -40.82 -41.17
CA LEU A 568 0.77 -40.02 -41.01
C LEU A 568 0.39 -38.55 -41.13
N THR A 569 0.73 -37.76 -40.12
CA THR A 569 0.54 -36.31 -40.13
C THR A 569 1.88 -35.64 -39.85
N ALA A 570 2.26 -34.68 -40.70
CA ALA A 570 3.44 -33.84 -40.52
C ALA A 570 3.03 -32.38 -40.69
N ASN A 571 3.25 -31.58 -39.64
CA ASN A 571 2.98 -30.15 -39.64
C ASN A 571 4.28 -29.41 -39.43
N LEU A 572 4.53 -28.38 -40.24
CA LEU A 572 5.67 -27.50 -40.11
C LEU A 572 5.15 -26.07 -40.05
N GLU A 573 5.56 -25.32 -39.04
CA GLU A 573 5.09 -23.96 -38.80
C GLU A 573 6.30 -23.05 -38.55
N PHE A 574 6.22 -21.85 -39.09
CA PHE A 574 7.19 -20.78 -38.91
C PHE A 574 6.44 -19.48 -38.70
N ALA A 575 6.92 -18.66 -37.77
CA ALA A 575 6.42 -17.31 -37.56
C ALA A 575 7.56 -16.38 -37.19
N HIS A 576 7.51 -15.16 -37.70
CA HIS A 576 8.44 -14.09 -37.39
C HIS A 576 7.67 -12.82 -37.04
N MET A 577 8.04 -12.21 -35.93
CA MET A 577 7.50 -10.92 -35.50
C MET A 577 8.51 -9.83 -35.82
N ILE A 578 8.03 -8.79 -36.50
CA ILE A 578 8.71 -7.51 -36.65
C ILE A 578 8.15 -6.59 -35.56
N PRO A 579 8.85 -6.41 -34.43
CA PRO A 579 8.38 -5.57 -33.35
C PRO A 579 8.49 -4.09 -33.74
N GLY A 580 7.58 -3.28 -33.22
CA GLY A 580 7.60 -1.84 -33.37
C GLY A 580 6.81 -1.16 -32.27
N HIS A 581 6.93 0.16 -32.19
CA HIS A 581 6.21 0.99 -31.22
C HIS A 581 5.55 2.17 -31.93
N TYR A 582 4.53 2.74 -31.29
CA TYR A 582 3.90 3.97 -31.74
C TYR A 582 4.91 5.13 -31.76
N ARG A 583 4.91 5.91 -32.84
CA ARG A 583 5.72 7.13 -32.96
C ARG A 583 4.82 8.30 -33.31
N ASN A 584 5.04 9.43 -32.67
CA ASN A 584 4.34 10.66 -33.00
C ASN A 584 5.32 11.79 -33.39
N LYS A 585 4.77 12.91 -33.87
CA LYS A 585 5.56 14.06 -34.32
C LYS A 585 6.23 14.84 -33.18
N TYR A 586 5.68 14.78 -31.96
CA TYR A 586 6.07 15.62 -30.83
C TYR A 586 7.14 14.96 -29.94
N THR A 587 6.96 13.70 -29.59
CA THR A 587 7.84 12.90 -28.73
C THR A 587 8.67 11.88 -29.52
N GLY A 588 8.40 11.70 -30.82
CA GLY A 588 9.15 10.76 -31.64
C GLY A 588 8.84 9.31 -31.24
N GLY A 589 9.89 8.51 -31.06
CA GLY A 589 9.84 7.11 -30.60
C GLY A 589 10.51 6.91 -29.23
N TYR A 590 10.49 7.94 -28.39
CA TYR A 590 11.06 7.91 -27.04
C TYR A 590 9.98 7.62 -26.01
N SER A 591 10.34 6.90 -24.95
CA SER A 591 9.55 6.80 -23.72
C SER A 591 10.21 7.60 -22.60
N TYR A 592 9.37 8.13 -21.70
CA TYR A 592 9.80 8.95 -20.58
C TYR A 592 10.00 8.04 -19.37
N LEU A 593 11.23 8.03 -18.83
CA LEU A 593 11.51 7.40 -17.54
C LEU A 593 10.86 8.20 -16.39
N ASP A 594 10.93 9.52 -16.50
CA ASP A 594 10.24 10.49 -15.64
C ASP A 594 9.97 11.74 -16.48
N ASP A 595 8.78 12.31 -16.37
CA ASP A 595 8.40 13.57 -17.01
C ASP A 595 8.21 14.72 -16.02
N PHE A 596 8.46 14.47 -14.73
CA PHE A 596 8.32 15.38 -13.59
C PHE A 596 6.92 15.97 -13.40
N GLU A 597 5.89 15.54 -14.13
CA GLU A 597 4.53 16.10 -14.03
C GLU A 597 3.89 15.77 -12.66
N THR A 598 4.27 14.65 -12.05
CA THR A 598 3.79 14.21 -10.73
C THR A 598 4.73 14.54 -9.57
N SER A 599 5.83 15.26 -9.83
CA SER A 599 6.85 15.58 -8.83
C SER A 599 6.39 16.60 -7.78
N THR A 600 5.27 17.29 -8.01
CA THR A 600 4.73 18.30 -7.09
C THR A 600 3.48 17.81 -6.37
N SER A 601 3.51 17.84 -5.04
CA SER A 601 2.29 17.77 -4.22
C SER A 601 1.82 19.19 -3.91
N ARG A 602 0.51 19.44 -4.06
CA ARG A 602 -0.11 20.74 -3.76
C ARG A 602 -1.03 20.59 -2.57
N ILE A 603 -0.79 21.37 -1.52
CA ILE A 603 -1.70 21.51 -0.39
C ILE A 603 -2.47 22.82 -0.61
N ASP A 604 -3.80 22.74 -0.71
CA ASP A 604 -4.63 23.93 -0.88
C ASP A 604 -4.90 24.60 0.47
N LEU A 605 -4.41 25.82 0.62
CA LEU A 605 -4.55 26.64 1.82
C LEU A 605 -5.60 27.76 1.66
N ARG A 606 -6.32 27.80 0.53
CA ARG A 606 -7.20 28.92 0.18
C ARG A 606 -8.58 28.84 0.83
N SER A 607 -8.94 27.73 1.48
CA SER A 607 -10.26 27.57 2.10
C SER A 607 -10.32 28.29 3.44
N PRO A 608 -11.10 29.38 3.59
CA PRO A 608 -11.14 30.14 4.84
C PRO A 608 -11.74 29.36 6.02
N TYR A 609 -12.61 28.39 5.73
CA TYR A 609 -13.24 27.54 6.75
C TYR A 609 -12.29 26.50 7.34
N GLY A 610 -11.17 26.22 6.66
CA GLY A 610 -10.12 25.36 7.21
C GLY A 610 -9.28 26.04 8.28
N TRP A 611 -9.37 27.36 8.38
CA TRP A 611 -8.61 28.19 9.32
C TRP A 611 -9.43 28.56 10.54
N SER A 612 -8.75 28.64 11.68
CA SER A 612 -9.32 29.00 12.97
C SER A 612 -8.54 30.15 13.61
N LEU A 613 -9.08 30.76 14.68
CA LEU A 613 -8.38 31.82 15.40
C LEU A 613 -7.11 31.26 16.07
N ALA A 614 -5.96 31.88 15.80
CA ALA A 614 -4.71 31.45 16.42
C ALA A 614 -4.60 31.83 17.91
N SER A 615 -3.82 31.04 18.64
CA SER A 615 -3.30 31.42 19.96
C SER A 615 -2.34 32.63 19.85
N THR A 616 -2.07 33.29 20.98
CA THR A 616 -1.11 34.39 21.00
C THR A 616 0.28 33.85 20.63
N PRO A 617 0.95 34.40 19.59
CA PRO A 617 2.23 33.87 19.14
C PRO A 617 3.28 33.94 20.26
N PHE A 618 3.82 32.77 20.64
CA PHE A 618 4.82 32.66 21.69
C PHE A 618 6.24 32.61 21.10
N ASN A 619 7.17 33.30 21.74
CA ASN A 619 8.60 33.25 21.42
C ASN A 619 9.41 33.39 22.72
N ASP A 620 10.17 32.35 23.06
CA ASP A 620 10.95 32.24 24.31
C ASP A 620 12.32 32.96 24.26
N THR A 621 12.59 33.72 23.19
CA THR A 621 13.80 34.53 23.09
C THR A 621 13.63 35.89 23.75
N SER A 622 14.73 36.50 24.20
CA SER A 622 14.75 37.88 24.74
C SER A 622 14.21 38.95 23.77
N THR A 623 14.01 38.59 22.50
CA THR A 623 13.46 39.42 21.43
C THR A 623 11.99 39.10 21.09
N GLY A 624 11.30 38.31 21.91
CA GLY A 624 9.89 37.98 21.73
C GLY A 624 9.01 39.24 21.73
N LEU A 625 8.15 39.37 20.71
CA LEU A 625 7.27 40.55 20.54
C LEU A 625 6.03 40.52 21.45
N PHE A 626 5.61 39.33 21.87
CA PHE A 626 4.37 39.09 22.63
C PHE A 626 4.65 38.28 23.90
N PRO A 627 5.33 38.86 24.91
CA PRO A 627 5.65 38.16 26.15
C PRO A 627 4.42 37.69 26.93
N GLU A 628 3.26 38.32 26.72
CA GLU A 628 1.98 37.91 27.29
C GLU A 628 1.53 36.51 26.87
N ALA A 629 2.10 35.95 25.79
CA ALA A 629 1.82 34.58 25.35
C ALA A 629 2.27 33.51 26.36
N ALA A 630 3.17 33.85 27.30
CA ALA A 630 3.56 32.95 28.40
C ALA A 630 2.53 32.91 29.55
N LEU A 631 1.58 33.86 29.58
CA LEU A 631 0.65 33.97 30.69
C LEU A 631 -0.44 32.88 30.58
N THR A 632 -0.71 32.23 31.71
CA THR A 632 -1.77 31.23 31.84
C THR A 632 -2.88 31.77 32.73
N ASN A 633 -4.14 31.58 32.32
CA ASN A 633 -5.32 32.04 33.07
C ASN A 633 -5.28 33.54 33.42
N ASN A 634 -4.80 34.38 32.48
CA ASN A 634 -4.68 35.81 32.65
C ASN A 634 -5.34 36.56 31.49
N ILE A 635 -6.13 37.59 31.80
CA ILE A 635 -6.83 38.44 30.83
C ILE A 635 -5.89 39.21 29.90
N ASP A 636 -4.64 39.43 30.29
CA ASP A 636 -3.64 40.14 29.49
C ASP A 636 -3.23 39.37 28.22
N TYR A 637 -3.40 38.04 28.21
CA TYR A 637 -3.02 37.15 27.11
C TYR A 637 -3.55 37.57 25.73
N GLY A 638 -4.78 38.12 25.69
CA GLY A 638 -5.45 38.51 24.46
C GLY A 638 -5.39 40.01 24.12
N LYS A 639 -4.78 40.86 24.96
CA LYS A 639 -4.92 42.32 24.86
C LYS A 639 -4.25 42.92 23.62
N ASN A 640 -3.24 42.27 23.06
CA ASN A 640 -2.58 42.74 21.83
C ASN A 640 -3.20 42.19 20.54
N ARG A 641 -4.29 41.42 20.62
CA ARG A 641 -4.96 40.89 19.43
C ARG A 641 -5.82 41.95 18.74
N ALA A 642 -5.43 42.36 17.55
CA ALA A 642 -6.21 43.25 16.69
C ALA A 642 -7.23 42.48 15.83
N HIS A 643 -8.17 43.20 15.22
CA HIS A 643 -9.18 42.60 14.37
C HIS A 643 -8.56 42.11 13.07
N MET A 644 -8.83 40.84 12.75
CA MET A 644 -8.44 40.22 11.50
C MET A 644 -9.61 39.40 10.98
N ALA A 645 -9.88 39.51 9.69
CA ALA A 645 -10.92 38.76 9.00
C ALA A 645 -10.29 38.01 7.83
N TRP A 646 -10.60 36.72 7.71
CA TRP A 646 -10.20 35.88 6.59
C TRP A 646 -11.46 35.29 5.94
N PHE A 647 -11.58 35.45 4.63
CA PHE A 647 -12.80 35.08 3.91
C PHE A 647 -12.52 34.96 2.41
N TYR A 648 -13.44 34.38 1.68
CA TYR A 648 -13.51 34.55 0.23
C TYR A 648 -14.74 35.38 -0.07
N ILE A 649 -14.67 36.18 -1.13
CA ILE A 649 -15.82 36.96 -1.58
C ILE A 649 -16.69 36.02 -2.40
N ASP A 650 -17.92 35.82 -1.96
CA ASP A 650 -18.88 34.97 -2.67
C ASP A 650 -19.16 35.56 -4.06
N GLY A 651 -19.15 34.69 -5.08
CA GLY A 651 -19.50 35.06 -6.45
C GLY A 651 -20.88 35.72 -6.58
N LEU A 652 -21.76 35.52 -5.60
CA LEU A 652 -23.02 36.26 -5.47
C LEU A 652 -22.84 37.78 -5.55
N PHE A 653 -21.73 38.33 -5.05
CA PHE A 653 -21.47 39.77 -5.04
C PHE A 653 -20.82 40.29 -6.32
N THR A 654 -20.08 39.46 -7.04
CA THR A 654 -19.18 39.89 -8.12
C THR A 654 -19.60 39.40 -9.50
N HIS A 655 -20.42 38.35 -9.59
CA HIS A 655 -20.92 37.82 -10.86
C HIS A 655 -21.80 38.86 -11.58
N ARG A 656 -21.40 39.24 -12.80
CA ARG A 656 -22.07 40.29 -13.60
C ARG A 656 -23.59 40.11 -13.79
N ASN A 657 -24.07 38.88 -13.77
CA ASN A 657 -25.48 38.53 -14.02
C ASN A 657 -26.20 37.95 -12.80
N SER A 658 -25.62 38.04 -11.60
CA SER A 658 -26.30 37.59 -10.38
C SER A 658 -27.53 38.47 -10.11
N SER A 659 -28.69 37.82 -9.97
CA SER A 659 -29.94 38.45 -9.53
C SER A 659 -29.98 38.64 -8.01
N LEU A 660 -29.03 38.03 -7.29
CA LEU A 660 -28.94 38.03 -5.83
C LEU A 660 -28.00 39.12 -5.30
N THR A 661 -27.21 39.78 -6.17
CA THR A 661 -26.35 40.90 -5.77
C THR A 661 -27.20 42.09 -5.31
N PRO A 662 -26.98 42.63 -4.10
CA PRO A 662 -27.68 43.83 -3.63
C PRO A 662 -27.52 45.02 -4.60
N ALA A 663 -28.59 45.79 -4.80
CA ALA A 663 -28.63 46.85 -5.81
C ALA A 663 -27.55 47.94 -5.59
N HIS A 664 -27.19 48.25 -4.35
CA HIS A 664 -26.17 49.26 -4.05
C HIS A 664 -24.76 48.79 -4.46
N ILE A 665 -24.44 47.50 -4.34
CA ILE A 665 -23.16 46.92 -4.80
C ILE A 665 -23.18 46.76 -6.31
N LYS A 666 -24.29 46.24 -6.86
CA LYS A 666 -24.44 46.00 -8.30
C LYS A 666 -24.26 47.27 -9.14
N ASN A 667 -24.66 48.42 -8.59
CA ASN A 667 -24.59 49.71 -9.27
C ASN A 667 -23.28 50.47 -8.98
N ASP A 668 -22.44 50.00 -8.05
CA ASP A 668 -21.17 50.63 -7.70
C ASP A 668 -20.01 49.98 -8.46
N LYS A 669 -19.67 50.59 -9.61
CA LYS A 669 -18.57 50.11 -10.46
C LYS A 669 -17.19 50.34 -9.84
N GLU A 670 -17.03 51.33 -8.98
CA GLU A 670 -15.75 51.58 -8.32
C GLU A 670 -15.47 50.48 -7.30
N GLN A 671 -16.48 50.09 -6.52
CA GLN A 671 -16.37 48.97 -5.58
C GLN A 671 -16.07 47.64 -6.30
N LEU A 672 -16.79 47.32 -7.37
CA LEU A 672 -16.61 46.06 -8.11
C LEU A 672 -15.33 46.00 -8.94
N SER A 673 -14.72 47.14 -9.27
CA SER A 673 -13.43 47.18 -9.97
C SER A 673 -12.22 47.24 -9.04
N ASN A 674 -12.44 47.39 -7.72
CA ASN A 674 -11.37 47.39 -6.73
C ASN A 674 -10.67 46.02 -6.70
N HIS A 675 -9.32 46.04 -6.73
CA HIS A 675 -8.49 44.85 -6.67
C HIS A 675 -8.68 44.00 -5.41
N LEU A 676 -9.20 44.59 -4.33
CA LEU A 676 -9.53 43.89 -3.08
C LEU A 676 -10.88 43.14 -3.13
N VAL A 677 -11.70 43.41 -4.14
CA VAL A 677 -13.09 42.91 -4.21
C VAL A 677 -13.38 42.12 -5.49
N ARG A 678 -12.79 42.53 -6.61
CA ARG A 678 -13.09 42.00 -7.94
C ARG A 678 -12.77 40.50 -8.07
N GLU A 679 -13.43 39.87 -9.04
CA GLU A 679 -13.05 38.53 -9.50
C GLU A 679 -11.63 38.55 -10.09
N ILE A 680 -10.89 37.48 -9.84
CA ILE A 680 -9.58 37.24 -10.43
C ILE A 680 -9.75 36.14 -11.47
N TYR A 681 -9.52 36.44 -12.74
CA TYR A 681 -9.61 35.43 -13.80
C TYR A 681 -8.37 34.53 -13.80
N GLU A 682 -8.56 33.25 -14.10
CA GLU A 682 -7.47 32.28 -14.18
C GLU A 682 -6.37 32.72 -15.14
N ARG A 683 -6.77 33.31 -16.28
CA ARG A 683 -5.85 33.84 -17.30
C ARG A 683 -5.00 35.02 -16.86
N GLU A 684 -5.38 35.73 -15.79
CA GLU A 684 -4.54 36.81 -15.24
C GLU A 684 -3.30 36.25 -14.53
N ILE A 685 -3.45 35.09 -13.88
CA ILE A 685 -2.37 34.43 -13.14
C ILE A 685 -1.67 33.38 -14.01
N PHE A 686 -2.44 32.65 -14.81
CA PHE A 686 -1.99 31.54 -15.67
C PHE A 686 -2.42 31.79 -17.12
N PRO A 687 -1.78 32.73 -17.83
CA PRO A 687 -2.20 33.15 -19.18
C PRO A 687 -2.12 32.01 -20.22
N ASP A 688 -1.18 31.08 -20.04
CA ASP A 688 -0.96 29.96 -20.96
C ASP A 688 -1.79 28.71 -20.63
N LYS A 689 -2.59 28.75 -19.55
CA LYS A 689 -3.46 27.63 -19.17
C LYS A 689 -4.75 27.67 -19.98
N GLU A 690 -5.06 26.57 -20.65
CA GLU A 690 -6.34 26.40 -21.33
C GLU A 690 -7.46 26.17 -20.30
N ALA A 691 -8.45 27.07 -20.29
CA ALA A 691 -9.62 26.94 -19.43
C ALA A 691 -10.51 25.79 -19.92
N VAL A 692 -10.90 24.91 -19.01
CA VAL A 692 -11.80 23.78 -19.31
C VAL A 692 -13.20 24.30 -19.58
N TYR A 693 -13.82 23.84 -20.67
CA TYR A 693 -15.16 24.25 -21.03
C TYR A 693 -16.18 23.74 -20.01
N GLY A 694 -16.93 24.64 -19.39
CA GLY A 694 -17.94 24.33 -18.37
C GLY A 694 -17.50 24.70 -16.94
N ASP A 695 -16.20 24.90 -16.70
CA ASP A 695 -15.70 25.37 -15.41
C ASP A 695 -15.71 26.90 -15.32
N PRO A 696 -15.96 27.50 -14.14
CA PRO A 696 -15.84 28.94 -13.95
C PRO A 696 -14.41 29.42 -14.25
N PRO A 697 -14.22 30.46 -15.09
CA PRO A 697 -12.88 30.98 -15.42
C PRO A 697 -12.27 31.86 -14.31
N THR A 698 -12.89 31.89 -13.12
CA THR A 698 -12.50 32.71 -11.98
C THR A 698 -11.83 31.87 -10.91
N LEU A 699 -10.81 32.43 -10.26
CA LEU A 699 -10.09 31.78 -9.17
C LEU A 699 -10.64 32.26 -7.82
N PRO A 700 -11.06 31.36 -6.92
CA PRO A 700 -11.34 31.74 -5.54
C PRO A 700 -10.02 32.12 -4.85
N VAL A 701 -10.05 33.24 -4.12
CA VAL A 701 -8.93 33.73 -3.33
C VAL A 701 -9.34 33.89 -1.87
N MET A 702 -8.42 33.55 -0.97
CA MET A 702 -8.54 33.85 0.43
C MET A 702 -8.06 35.29 0.66
N ASN A 703 -9.00 36.16 0.99
CA ASN A 703 -8.71 37.53 1.41
C ASN A 703 -8.38 37.51 2.90
N ILE A 704 -7.35 38.25 3.28
CA ILE A 704 -6.99 38.51 4.67
C ILE A 704 -7.02 40.02 4.87
N SER A 705 -7.96 40.50 5.68
CA SER A 705 -8.06 41.90 6.07
C SER A 705 -7.61 42.04 7.52
N PHE A 706 -6.61 42.89 7.76
CA PHE A 706 -6.07 43.16 9.09
C PHE A 706 -6.28 44.62 9.47
N TYR A 707 -6.93 44.85 10.62
CA TYR A 707 -7.30 46.16 11.14
C TYR A 707 -6.58 46.36 12.48
N PRO A 708 -5.34 46.87 12.47
CA PRO A 708 -4.47 46.93 13.65
C PRO A 708 -4.95 47.92 14.72
N ASP A 709 -5.80 48.87 14.34
CA ASP A 709 -6.43 49.85 15.22
C ASP A 709 -7.78 49.38 15.78
N GLU A 710 -8.30 48.22 15.36
CA GLU A 710 -9.56 47.67 15.86
C GLU A 710 -9.32 46.48 16.81
N ARG A 711 -10.19 46.33 17.81
CA ARG A 711 -10.09 45.22 18.77
C ARG A 711 -10.50 43.91 18.12
N GLY A 712 -9.61 42.91 18.23
CA GLY A 712 -9.91 41.54 17.81
C GLY A 712 -10.76 40.75 18.81
N PRO A 713 -11.13 39.51 18.47
CA PRO A 713 -11.87 38.63 19.37
C PRO A 713 -11.14 38.42 20.71
N TYR A 714 -11.90 38.48 21.81
CA TYR A 714 -11.40 38.30 23.18
C TYR A 714 -10.30 39.30 23.61
N ASN A 715 -10.22 40.46 22.95
CA ASN A 715 -9.34 41.56 23.37
C ASN A 715 -10.06 42.45 24.41
N LEU A 716 -9.54 42.47 25.64
CA LEU A 716 -10.04 43.27 26.76
C LEU A 716 -9.15 44.48 27.09
N ASP A 717 -8.37 44.98 26.13
CA ASP A 717 -7.56 46.18 26.33
C ASP A 717 -8.46 47.41 26.51
N THR A 718 -8.11 48.22 27.50
CA THR A 718 -8.78 49.47 27.86
C THR A 718 -8.05 50.69 27.30
N SER A 719 -6.88 50.51 26.71
CA SER A 719 -6.06 51.57 26.11
C SER A 719 -6.56 51.93 24.70
N ILE A 720 -7.74 52.55 24.65
CA ILE A 720 -8.45 52.95 23.43
C ILE A 720 -8.71 54.47 23.39
N ASP A 721 -8.88 55.01 22.19
CA ASP A 721 -9.33 56.39 21.98
C ASP A 721 -10.87 56.54 22.19
N PRO A 722 -11.42 57.77 22.19
CA PRO A 722 -12.86 58.00 22.34
C PRO A 722 -13.74 57.33 21.26
N GLU A 723 -13.17 57.06 20.08
CA GLU A 723 -13.82 56.38 18.96
C GLU A 723 -13.75 54.84 19.07
N GLY A 724 -13.04 54.32 20.08
CA GLY A 724 -12.94 52.90 20.39
C GLY A 724 -11.78 52.17 19.70
N LYS A 725 -10.83 52.91 19.12
CA LYS A 725 -9.65 52.37 18.43
C LYS A 725 -8.46 52.17 19.37
N LEU A 726 -7.64 51.18 19.08
CA LEU A 726 -6.43 50.84 19.81
C LEU A 726 -5.35 51.92 19.61
N LEU A 727 -4.80 52.44 20.72
CA LEU A 727 -3.84 53.56 20.69
C LEU A 727 -2.45 53.20 20.12
N ASN A 728 -2.09 51.91 20.07
CA ASN A 728 -0.77 51.44 19.63
C ASN A 728 -0.92 50.32 18.58
N PRO A 729 -1.33 50.63 17.33
CA PRO A 729 -1.60 49.62 16.31
C PRO A 729 -0.37 48.81 15.90
N GLU A 730 0.82 49.43 15.91
CA GLU A 730 2.09 48.77 15.52
C GLU A 730 2.51 47.62 16.45
N LYS A 731 1.97 47.56 17.67
CA LYS A 731 2.26 46.52 18.65
C LYS A 731 1.24 45.38 18.65
N ARG A 732 0.26 45.42 17.73
CA ARG A 732 -0.83 44.45 17.68
C ARG A 732 -0.57 43.34 16.66
N TRP A 733 -1.25 42.22 16.85
CA TRP A 733 -1.17 41.07 15.96
C TRP A 733 -2.56 40.52 15.63
N GLY A 734 -2.66 39.81 14.50
CA GLY A 734 -3.79 38.98 14.14
C GLY A 734 -3.25 37.67 13.56
N GLY A 735 -3.87 36.54 13.90
CA GLY A 735 -3.39 35.23 13.48
C GLY A 735 -4.50 34.22 13.24
N ILE A 736 -4.27 33.36 12.25
CA ILE A 736 -5.07 32.17 11.97
C ILE A 736 -4.19 30.92 12.08
N THR A 737 -4.78 29.79 12.46
CA THR A 737 -4.11 28.48 12.54
C THR A 737 -4.95 27.37 11.96
#